data_AF-A0A2E1HX39-F1
#
_entry.id   AF-A0A2E1HX39-F1
#
_cell.length_a   1.000
_cell.length_b   1.000
_cell.length_c   1.000
_cell.angle_alpha   90.00
_cell.angle_beta   90.00
_cell.angle_gamma   90.00
#
_symmetry.space_group_name_H-M   'P 1'
#
loop_
_entity.id
_entity.type
_entity.pdbx_description
1 polymer ?
#
loop_
_entity_poly.entity_id
_entity_poly.type
_entity_poly.pdbx_seq_one_letter_code
_entity_poly.pdbx_strand_id
1 'polypeptide(L)'
;MSDRCDITGLSPEDAKLFEFLHSHLTGNLEIISPSKEVISGFVKPLERTVSNHKIHKGDEKRKDGLFKHLEKSIASKFKGSKLSTFGSAESGLSLKGGDFDLCLQIPNADQKKIIKRIGGMLRGQGMENVQALTRAKVPIVKFTDPRSGLHVDISINNTLALHNTRLLSSYSKIDSRVRELAICVKHWALHRNISDAPNGTLSSYGWSILVINHLLEQLVVPNLQTGDDRTIIELDETEYDITINENAKLDSKNDSDLAQLLHSFFHTYATRNWSEQVISIRNGEPLTRDMKGWMNEEPSALDIINSEKSKPPRMGEHHLAIEDPFDLDHDLCRVVRAAGELSIRNELLRAAVMFGNGSTWKEICETVDSERLKDMEPADIFHDLRDKSDDIVKNMLEKAQAEMKALEKRVEALDSERQSNVRMARAMRGVIEETSDLRKEHKAIIVGLRNRNKKIDEIKKQRDKINSDIILPIHMIEDELAKVYSRLTEELDIHRVPSLDREKIQFSWFLELQAMHAKAREASELHQRFIELVVEQKSDIKNLKIYETKHDDTTAKMLEQEPLLKDKNINANEARSYDRRVQNIQKALRQRRGELHKLRREVGRLEAWLRKKSNPKPGNRGRDRRGGNSKPRQSKEASGPMTLGDISGLLSSLDSESSSKKTKKVNSKKAGMRKLGNLGAHRGSRSRYKKKE
;
A
#
# COMPACT_ATOMS: atom_id res chain seq x y z
N MET A 1 41.93 27.48 31.49
CA MET A 1 42.38 27.27 30.09
C MET A 1 41.61 26.06 29.62
N SER A 2 40.91 26.12 28.49
CA SER A 2 40.23 24.94 27.98
C SER A 2 41.27 23.89 27.62
N ASP A 3 41.18 22.67 28.17
CA ASP A 3 42.07 21.53 27.86
C ASP A 3 41.88 21.00 26.41
N ARG A 4 41.42 21.85 25.48
CA ARG A 4 41.14 21.50 24.09
C ARG A 4 42.39 21.70 23.24
N CYS A 5 42.57 20.86 22.23
CA CYS A 5 43.69 21.01 21.30
C CYS A 5 43.55 22.28 20.44
N ASP A 6 44.62 23.05 20.31
CA ASP A 6 44.64 24.28 19.50
C ASP A 6 44.44 24.03 18.00
N ILE A 7 44.80 22.84 17.50
CA ILE A 7 44.71 22.49 16.07
C ILE A 7 43.34 21.90 15.74
N THR A 8 42.87 20.92 16.51
CA THR A 8 41.63 20.19 16.19
C THR A 8 40.41 20.65 16.98
N GLY A 9 40.60 21.47 18.02
CA GLY A 9 39.53 21.94 18.93
C GLY A 9 38.94 20.86 19.85
N LEU A 10 39.36 19.60 19.69
CA LEU A 10 38.82 18.43 20.38
C LEU A 10 39.15 18.49 21.88
N SER A 11 38.21 18.00 22.71
CA SER A 11 38.45 17.74 24.13
C SER A 11 39.43 16.57 24.32
N PRO A 12 40.04 16.39 25.51
CA PRO A 12 40.90 15.23 25.77
C PRO A 12 40.18 13.88 25.59
N GLU A 13 38.87 13.84 25.88
CA GLU A 13 38.05 12.64 25.68
C GLU A 13 37.82 12.36 24.20
N ASP A 14 37.47 13.38 23.41
CA ASP A 14 37.25 13.22 21.96
C ASP A 14 38.56 12.98 21.20
N ALA A 15 39.66 13.59 21.63
CA ALA A 15 40.99 13.34 21.08
C ALA A 15 41.41 11.88 21.29
N LYS A 16 41.04 11.27 22.43
CA LYS A 16 41.24 9.84 22.68
C LYS A 16 40.31 8.96 21.85
N LEU A 17 39.06 9.40 21.63
CA LEU A 17 38.11 8.68 20.79
C LEU A 17 38.56 8.64 19.31
N PHE A 18 39.15 9.74 18.82
CA PHE A 18 39.64 9.91 17.46
C PHE A 18 41.17 10.00 17.40
N GLU A 19 41.87 9.16 18.17
CA GLU A 19 43.33 9.23 18.39
C GLU A 19 44.15 9.30 17.09
N PHE A 20 43.84 8.46 16.10
CA PHE A 20 44.58 8.40 14.85
C PHE A 20 44.29 9.62 13.97
N LEU A 21 43.03 10.04 13.90
CA LEU A 21 42.65 11.25 13.16
C LEU A 21 43.27 12.50 13.79
N HIS A 22 43.22 12.62 15.12
CA HIS A 22 43.82 13.72 15.85
C HIS A 22 45.34 13.77 15.63
N SER A 23 46.03 12.63 15.73
CA SER A 23 47.47 12.54 15.47
C SER A 23 47.83 12.89 14.04
N HIS A 24 46.99 12.49 13.07
CA HIS A 24 47.20 12.82 11.66
C HIS A 24 47.03 14.33 11.39
N LEU A 25 45.96 14.95 11.91
CA LEU A 25 45.69 16.38 11.74
C LEU A 25 46.72 17.27 12.44
N THR A 26 47.33 16.79 13.53
CA THR A 26 48.40 17.49 14.26
C THR A 26 49.80 17.24 13.69
N GLY A 27 49.92 16.42 12.63
CA GLY A 27 51.20 16.10 11.98
C GLY A 27 52.07 15.10 12.73
N ASN A 28 51.53 14.41 13.74
CA ASN A 28 52.25 13.47 14.59
C ASN A 28 52.10 11.99 14.17
N LEU A 29 51.34 11.70 13.11
CA LEU A 29 51.10 10.34 12.64
C LEU A 29 51.90 10.03 11.37
N GLU A 30 52.81 9.06 11.47
CA GLU A 30 53.50 8.48 10.32
C GLU A 30 52.81 7.19 9.86
N ILE A 31 52.50 7.10 8.57
CA ILE A 31 51.94 5.89 7.94
C ILE A 31 53.08 5.14 7.25
N ILE A 32 53.57 4.09 7.91
CA ILE A 32 54.68 3.28 7.42
C ILE A 32 54.21 2.34 6.31
N SER A 33 54.98 2.25 5.21
CA SER A 33 54.74 1.24 4.18
C SER A 33 55.24 -0.13 4.67
N PRO A 34 54.39 -1.17 4.67
CA PRO A 34 54.75 -2.49 5.17
C PRO A 34 55.80 -3.18 4.29
N SER A 35 56.64 -4.01 4.91
CA SER A 35 57.57 -4.86 4.17
C SER A 35 56.82 -5.96 3.40
N LYS A 36 57.46 -6.54 2.37
CA LYS A 36 56.87 -7.65 1.59
C LYS A 36 56.51 -8.85 2.46
N GLU A 37 57.28 -9.11 3.51
CA GLU A 37 57.01 -10.20 4.47
C GLU A 37 55.72 -9.96 5.24
N VAL A 38 55.52 -8.73 5.72
CA VAL A 38 54.29 -8.32 6.41
C VAL A 38 53.08 -8.49 5.51
N ILE A 39 53.13 -8.01 4.27
CA ILE A 39 52.06 -8.16 3.27
C ILE A 39 51.72 -9.64 3.04
N SER A 40 52.74 -10.51 2.90
CA SER A 40 52.53 -11.95 2.70
C SER A 40 51.82 -12.63 3.87
N GLY A 41 52.01 -12.12 5.10
CA GLY A 41 51.35 -12.60 6.30
C GLY A 41 49.82 -12.42 6.29
N PHE A 42 49.30 -11.46 5.53
CA PHE A 42 47.87 -11.18 5.44
C PHE A 42 47.12 -12.07 4.44
N VAL A 43 47.80 -12.67 3.46
CA VAL A 43 47.15 -13.45 2.39
C VAL A 43 46.23 -14.55 2.95
N LYS A 44 46.76 -15.42 3.82
CA LYS A 44 45.98 -16.52 4.42
C LYS A 44 44.79 -16.03 5.29
N PRO A 45 44.95 -15.07 6.21
CA PRO A 45 43.83 -14.48 6.94
C PRO A 45 42.73 -13.88 6.04
N LEU A 46 43.11 -13.21 4.96
CA LEU A 46 42.15 -12.60 4.02
C LEU A 46 41.39 -13.68 3.23
N GLU A 47 42.09 -14.68 2.69
CA GLU A 47 41.46 -15.83 2.02
C GLU A 47 40.49 -16.57 2.94
N ARG A 48 40.84 -16.72 4.23
CA ARG A 48 39.95 -17.31 5.24
C ARG A 48 38.71 -16.45 5.46
N THR A 49 38.86 -15.13 5.49
CA THR A 49 37.73 -14.19 5.61
C THR A 49 36.80 -14.31 4.42
N VAL A 50 37.33 -14.32 3.19
CA VAL A 50 36.55 -14.51 1.96
C VAL A 50 35.85 -15.87 1.97
N SER A 51 36.55 -16.93 2.38
CA SER A 51 36.02 -18.29 2.42
C SER A 51 34.89 -18.44 3.44
N ASN A 52 35.01 -17.80 4.61
CA ASN A 52 33.98 -17.82 5.66
C ASN A 52 32.67 -17.13 5.22
N HIS A 53 32.76 -16.12 4.34
CA HIS A 53 31.60 -15.41 3.80
C HIS A 53 31.09 -16.00 2.48
N LYS A 54 31.62 -17.15 2.04
CA LYS A 54 31.12 -17.83 0.85
C LYS A 54 29.70 -18.34 1.10
N ILE A 55 28.76 -17.90 0.27
CA ILE A 55 27.37 -18.31 0.37
C ILE A 55 27.28 -19.82 0.11
N HIS A 56 26.68 -20.56 1.03
CA HIS A 56 26.44 -21.98 0.85
C HIS A 56 25.22 -22.23 -0.03
N LYS A 57 25.25 -23.31 -0.84
CA LYS A 57 24.12 -23.73 -1.69
C LYS A 57 22.79 -23.91 -0.93
N GLY A 58 22.84 -24.19 0.37
CA GLY A 58 21.65 -24.28 1.22
C GLY A 58 20.96 -22.93 1.40
N ASP A 59 21.74 -21.85 1.48
CA ASP A 59 21.25 -20.49 1.72
C ASP A 59 20.65 -19.89 0.45
N GLU A 60 21.29 -20.16 -0.69
CA GLU A 60 20.73 -19.86 -2.02
C GLU A 60 19.37 -20.53 -2.21
N LYS A 61 19.24 -21.82 -1.87
CA LYS A 61 17.96 -22.53 -1.95
C LYS A 61 16.91 -21.96 -1.00
N ARG A 62 17.30 -21.50 0.19
CA ARG A 62 16.38 -20.82 1.13
C ARG A 62 15.88 -19.50 0.53
N LYS A 63 16.79 -18.69 -0.03
CA LYS A 63 16.45 -17.42 -0.70
C LYS A 63 15.55 -17.63 -1.92
N ASP A 64 15.87 -18.57 -2.80
CA ASP A 64 15.06 -18.90 -3.99
C ASP A 64 13.66 -19.44 -3.60
N GLY A 65 13.58 -20.30 -2.59
CA GLY A 65 12.31 -20.79 -2.06
C GLY A 65 11.44 -19.67 -1.49
N LEU A 66 12.04 -18.73 -0.76
CA LEU A 66 11.36 -17.55 -0.23
C LEU A 66 10.92 -16.59 -1.34
N PHE A 67 11.78 -16.35 -2.34
CA PHE A 67 11.46 -15.54 -3.51
C PHE A 67 10.21 -16.05 -4.22
N LYS A 68 10.18 -17.34 -4.57
CA LYS A 68 9.02 -17.98 -5.24
C LYS A 68 7.75 -17.90 -4.39
N HIS A 69 7.88 -18.04 -3.08
CA HIS A 69 6.76 -17.89 -2.15
C HIS A 69 6.21 -16.45 -2.16
N LEU A 70 7.07 -15.45 -2.08
CA LEU A 70 6.68 -14.04 -2.09
C LEU A 70 6.12 -13.61 -3.46
N GLU A 71 6.70 -14.10 -4.54
CA GLU A 71 6.18 -13.90 -5.90
C GLU A 71 4.75 -14.44 -6.04
N LYS A 72 4.52 -15.70 -5.62
CA LYS A 72 3.20 -16.32 -5.69
C LYS A 72 2.19 -15.68 -4.72
N SER A 73 2.62 -15.28 -3.53
CA SER A 73 1.70 -14.88 -2.46
C SER A 73 1.46 -13.37 -2.36
N ILE A 74 2.40 -12.55 -2.83
CA ILE A 74 2.34 -11.09 -2.82
C ILE A 74 2.26 -10.54 -4.23
N ALA A 75 3.26 -10.79 -5.08
CA ALA A 75 3.32 -10.18 -6.42
C ALA A 75 2.10 -10.54 -7.27
N SER A 76 1.67 -11.82 -7.26
CA SER A 76 0.48 -12.26 -8.00
C SER A 76 -0.83 -11.52 -7.66
N LYS A 77 -0.89 -10.78 -6.55
CA LYS A 77 -2.06 -9.98 -6.14
C LYS A 77 -2.11 -8.60 -6.81
N PHE A 78 -1.07 -8.20 -7.52
CA PHE A 78 -0.96 -6.93 -8.21
C PHE A 78 -0.83 -7.18 -9.72
N LYS A 79 -1.72 -6.58 -10.51
CA LYS A 79 -1.73 -6.78 -11.97
C LYS A 79 -0.50 -6.11 -12.58
N GLY A 80 0.20 -6.85 -13.46
CA GLY A 80 1.40 -6.35 -14.14
C GLY A 80 2.61 -6.16 -13.23
N SER A 81 2.61 -6.73 -12.02
CA SER A 81 3.74 -6.59 -11.12
C SER A 81 4.86 -7.56 -11.43
N LYS A 82 6.11 -7.13 -11.20
CA LYS A 82 7.31 -7.97 -11.29
C LYS A 82 8.08 -7.89 -9.98
N LEU A 83 8.39 -9.04 -9.38
CA LEU A 83 9.28 -9.10 -8.23
C LEU A 83 10.70 -9.33 -8.73
N SER A 84 11.68 -8.62 -8.18
CA SER A 84 13.09 -8.77 -8.54
C SER A 84 13.95 -8.66 -7.29
N THR A 85 14.99 -9.48 -7.21
CA THR A 85 16.00 -9.40 -6.17
C THR A 85 16.98 -8.27 -6.52
N PHE A 86 17.51 -7.60 -5.51
CA PHE A 86 18.56 -6.60 -5.70
C PHE A 86 19.51 -6.57 -4.51
N GLY A 87 20.43 -5.62 -4.51
CA GLY A 87 21.30 -5.33 -3.38
C GLY A 87 22.52 -6.24 -3.30
N SER A 88 23.11 -6.27 -2.11
CA SER A 88 24.43 -6.86 -1.93
C SER A 88 24.47 -8.37 -2.25
N ALA A 89 23.36 -9.09 -2.02
CA ALA A 89 23.27 -10.53 -2.29
C ALA A 89 23.35 -10.86 -3.79
N GLU A 90 22.69 -10.06 -4.63
CA GLU A 90 22.66 -10.26 -6.09
C GLU A 90 23.92 -9.69 -6.78
N SER A 91 24.52 -8.65 -6.19
CA SER A 91 25.80 -8.12 -6.69
C SER A 91 26.98 -9.08 -6.49
N GLY A 92 26.84 -10.12 -5.66
CA GLY A 92 27.92 -11.02 -5.27
C GLY A 92 28.89 -10.46 -4.21
N LEU A 93 28.64 -9.23 -3.74
CA LEU A 93 29.48 -8.48 -2.79
C LEU A 93 28.94 -8.49 -1.36
N SER A 94 27.97 -9.34 -1.02
CA SER A 94 27.39 -9.44 0.32
C SER A 94 28.27 -10.23 1.30
N LEU A 95 28.27 -9.78 2.55
CA LEU A 95 28.64 -10.63 3.68
C LEU A 95 27.55 -11.70 3.91
N LYS A 96 27.95 -12.83 4.48
CA LYS A 96 27.03 -13.85 4.99
C LYS A 96 26.10 -13.22 6.03
N GLY A 97 24.83 -13.64 6.02
CA GLY A 97 23.80 -13.10 6.93
C GLY A 97 23.18 -11.77 6.48
N GLY A 98 23.61 -11.18 5.36
CA GLY A 98 23.02 -9.94 4.85
C GLY A 98 21.54 -10.07 4.48
N ASP A 99 20.83 -8.95 4.59
CA ASP A 99 19.41 -8.79 4.28
C ASP A 99 19.08 -9.26 2.86
N PHE A 100 17.83 -9.71 2.67
CA PHE A 100 17.31 -10.11 1.38
C PHE A 100 16.45 -8.99 0.77
N ASP A 101 17.09 -8.18 -0.06
CA ASP A 101 16.47 -7.02 -0.70
C ASP A 101 15.65 -7.40 -1.94
N LEU A 102 14.38 -6.96 -1.96
CA LEU A 102 13.42 -7.25 -3.02
C LEU A 102 12.74 -5.97 -3.51
N CYS A 103 12.64 -5.81 -4.82
CA CYS A 103 11.94 -4.72 -5.47
C CYS A 103 10.69 -5.27 -6.14
N LEU A 104 9.51 -4.76 -5.74
CA LEU A 104 8.25 -5.06 -6.39
C LEU A 104 7.90 -3.90 -7.32
N GLN A 105 8.04 -4.14 -8.62
CA GLN A 105 7.70 -3.21 -9.67
C GLN A 105 6.21 -3.32 -9.96
N ILE A 106 5.48 -2.21 -9.91
CA ILE A 106 4.04 -2.13 -10.17
C ILE A 106 3.76 -0.85 -10.97
N PRO A 107 3.12 -0.95 -12.16
CA PRO A 107 2.72 0.22 -12.93
C PRO A 107 1.70 1.10 -12.17
N ASN A 108 1.85 2.43 -12.23
CA ASN A 108 0.92 3.43 -11.66
C ASN A 108 0.58 3.19 -10.18
N ALA A 109 1.59 2.84 -9.39
CA ALA A 109 1.43 2.42 -8.00
C ALA A 109 1.45 3.58 -6.99
N ASP A 110 0.42 3.63 -6.13
CA ASP A 110 0.50 4.38 -4.86
C ASP A 110 1.37 3.59 -3.85
N GLN A 111 2.68 3.86 -3.88
CA GLN A 111 3.69 3.14 -3.10
C GLN A 111 3.32 3.02 -1.61
N LYS A 112 2.83 4.12 -1.00
CA LYS A 112 2.49 4.17 0.44
C LYS A 112 1.30 3.27 0.78
N LYS A 113 0.24 3.29 -0.04
CA LYS A 113 -0.91 2.40 0.16
C LYS A 113 -0.54 0.94 -0.06
N ILE A 114 0.29 0.66 -1.07
CA ILE A 114 0.74 -0.70 -1.38
C ILE A 114 1.61 -1.27 -0.27
N ILE A 115 2.61 -0.55 0.23
CA ILE A 115 3.45 -0.99 1.35
C ILE A 115 2.60 -1.33 2.59
N LYS A 116 1.61 -0.50 2.93
CA LYS A 116 0.68 -0.81 4.04
C LYS A 116 -0.13 -2.08 3.80
N ARG A 117 -0.60 -2.28 2.56
CA ARG A 117 -1.33 -3.49 2.16
C ARG A 117 -0.45 -4.73 2.24
N ILE A 118 0.78 -4.66 1.72
CA ILE A 118 1.77 -5.75 1.78
C ILE A 118 2.10 -6.10 3.23
N GLY A 119 2.37 -5.12 4.08
CA GLY A 119 2.59 -5.38 5.51
C GLY A 119 1.41 -6.07 6.20
N GLY A 120 0.17 -5.75 5.80
CA GLY A 120 -1.02 -6.47 6.24
C GLY A 120 -1.09 -7.92 5.76
N MET A 121 -0.68 -8.17 4.52
CA MET A 121 -0.61 -9.52 3.92
C MET A 121 0.48 -10.36 4.58
N LEU A 122 1.68 -9.81 4.78
CA LEU A 122 2.81 -10.45 5.44
C LEU A 122 2.44 -10.90 6.86
N ARG A 123 1.81 -10.02 7.65
CA ARG A 123 1.28 -10.39 8.98
C ARG A 123 0.26 -11.52 8.89
N GLY A 124 -0.62 -11.48 7.90
CA GLY A 124 -1.61 -12.53 7.65
C GLY A 124 -1.00 -13.89 7.25
N GLN A 125 0.19 -13.90 6.64
CA GLN A 125 0.96 -15.11 6.34
C GLN A 125 1.85 -15.56 7.53
N GLY A 126 1.83 -14.81 8.62
CA GLY A 126 2.61 -15.09 9.83
C GLY A 126 4.09 -14.69 9.72
N MET A 127 4.48 -13.79 8.84
CA MET A 127 5.83 -13.21 8.89
C MET A 127 6.04 -12.44 10.19
N GLU A 128 7.28 -12.37 10.66
CA GLU A 128 7.65 -11.76 11.95
C GLU A 128 8.25 -10.38 11.76
N ASN A 129 8.28 -9.57 12.83
CA ASN A 129 8.88 -8.23 12.83
C ASN A 129 8.46 -7.32 11.67
N VAL A 130 7.20 -7.44 11.21
CA VAL A 130 6.72 -6.73 10.02
C VAL A 130 6.55 -5.23 10.28
N GLN A 131 7.45 -4.41 9.74
CA GLN A 131 7.49 -2.96 9.85
C GLN A 131 7.30 -2.29 8.49
N ALA A 132 6.29 -1.42 8.37
CA ALA A 132 6.00 -0.69 7.13
C ALA A 132 6.50 0.77 7.23
N LEU A 133 7.66 1.04 6.65
CA LEU A 133 8.34 2.34 6.67
C LEU A 133 7.89 3.18 5.47
N THR A 134 6.83 3.97 5.65
CA THR A 134 6.19 4.73 4.55
C THR A 134 6.60 6.20 4.46
N ARG A 135 7.42 6.69 5.39
CA ARG A 135 7.85 8.10 5.48
C ARG A 135 9.21 8.37 4.83
N ALA A 136 9.98 7.34 4.51
CA ALA A 136 11.28 7.46 3.86
C ALA A 136 11.16 7.87 2.38
N LYS A 137 12.25 8.38 1.78
CA LYS A 137 12.35 8.69 0.32
C LYS A 137 11.93 7.48 -0.51
N VAL A 138 12.41 6.29 -0.13
CA VAL A 138 11.99 4.99 -0.69
C VAL A 138 11.18 4.24 0.37
N PRO A 139 9.85 4.12 0.22
CA PRO A 139 9.02 3.33 1.12
C PRO A 139 9.37 1.84 1.07
N ILE A 140 9.59 1.23 2.24
CA ILE A 140 9.95 -0.18 2.36
C ILE A 140 9.11 -0.90 3.42
N VAL A 141 8.95 -2.20 3.27
CA VAL A 141 8.45 -3.08 4.32
C VAL A 141 9.54 -4.06 4.73
N LYS A 142 9.96 -3.98 5.99
CA LYS A 142 10.94 -4.88 6.60
C LYS A 142 10.20 -6.01 7.33
N PHE A 143 10.68 -7.24 7.24
CA PHE A 143 10.15 -8.37 7.99
C PHE A 143 11.18 -9.49 8.10
N THR A 144 10.92 -10.44 8.99
CA THR A 144 11.70 -11.68 9.11
C THR A 144 10.84 -12.84 8.64
N ASP A 145 11.36 -13.67 7.74
CA ASP A 145 10.75 -14.97 7.43
C ASP A 145 11.17 -16.00 8.49
N PRO A 146 10.25 -16.44 9.37
CA PRO A 146 10.58 -17.37 10.45
C PRO A 146 10.99 -18.76 9.95
N ARG A 147 10.68 -19.11 8.70
CA ARG A 147 11.08 -20.41 8.13
C ARG A 147 12.54 -20.42 7.73
N SER A 148 13.03 -19.36 7.11
CA SER A 148 14.43 -19.27 6.67
C SER A 148 15.32 -18.53 7.66
N GLY A 149 14.76 -17.77 8.60
CA GLY A 149 15.48 -16.85 9.49
C GLY A 149 15.97 -15.60 8.76
N LEU A 150 15.62 -15.39 7.49
CA LEU A 150 16.11 -14.27 6.70
C LEU A 150 15.36 -12.99 7.03
N HIS A 151 16.11 -11.89 7.19
CA HIS A 151 15.60 -10.54 7.17
C HIS A 151 15.35 -10.12 5.71
N VAL A 152 14.20 -9.52 5.44
CA VAL A 152 13.74 -9.20 4.09
C VAL A 152 13.21 -7.78 4.05
N ASP A 153 13.69 -7.02 3.07
CA ASP A 153 13.24 -5.66 2.79
C ASP A 153 12.57 -5.63 1.41
N ILE A 154 11.28 -5.29 1.34
CA ILE A 154 10.57 -5.10 0.07
C ILE A 154 10.36 -3.60 -0.18
N SER A 155 10.92 -3.09 -1.27
CA SER A 155 10.68 -1.74 -1.81
C SER A 155 9.71 -1.79 -2.99
N ILE A 156 9.06 -0.66 -3.29
CA ILE A 156 8.18 -0.52 -4.46
C ILE A 156 8.84 0.40 -5.48
N ASN A 157 8.94 -0.04 -6.73
CA ASN A 157 9.47 0.74 -7.85
C ASN A 157 10.86 1.37 -7.60
N ASN A 158 11.71 0.75 -6.77
CA ASN A 158 13.11 1.14 -6.64
C ASN A 158 13.92 0.58 -7.83
N THR A 159 13.71 1.14 -9.00
CA THR A 159 14.28 0.70 -10.28
C THR A 159 15.77 0.99 -10.37
N LEU A 160 16.22 2.16 -9.93
CA LEU A 160 17.66 2.52 -9.93
C LEU A 160 18.50 1.53 -9.11
N ALA A 161 17.99 1.05 -7.97
CA ALA A 161 18.71 0.05 -7.18
C ALA A 161 18.92 -1.28 -7.93
N LEU A 162 18.04 -1.65 -8.86
CA LEU A 162 18.23 -2.83 -9.72
C LEU A 162 19.38 -2.61 -10.71
N HIS A 163 19.46 -1.41 -11.30
CA HIS A 163 20.56 -1.04 -12.19
C HIS A 163 21.88 -0.95 -11.43
N ASN A 164 21.92 -0.31 -10.25
CA ASN A 164 23.09 -0.26 -9.37
C ASN A 164 23.58 -1.67 -9.03
N THR A 165 22.66 -2.57 -8.68
CA THR A 165 23.00 -3.97 -8.39
C THR A 165 23.58 -4.67 -9.60
N ARG A 166 23.03 -4.43 -10.80
CA ARG A 166 23.55 -4.98 -12.06
C ARG A 166 24.96 -4.46 -12.34
N LEU A 167 25.22 -3.17 -12.19
CA LEU A 167 26.54 -2.57 -12.38
C LEU A 167 27.58 -3.21 -11.45
N LEU A 168 27.29 -3.30 -10.15
CA LEU A 168 28.17 -3.97 -9.18
C LEU A 168 28.39 -5.45 -9.53
N SER A 169 27.34 -6.15 -9.97
CA SER A 169 27.44 -7.54 -10.42
C SER A 169 28.34 -7.67 -11.64
N SER A 170 28.26 -6.76 -12.62
CA SER A 170 29.11 -6.76 -13.81
C SER A 170 30.58 -6.53 -13.41
N TYR A 171 30.88 -5.57 -12.54
CA TYR A 171 32.23 -5.41 -11.97
C TYR A 171 32.74 -6.69 -11.29
N SER A 172 31.90 -7.32 -10.46
CA SER A 172 32.28 -8.55 -9.73
C SER A 172 32.60 -9.75 -10.64
N LYS A 173 32.06 -9.76 -11.86
CA LYS A 173 32.26 -10.84 -12.84
C LYS A 173 33.53 -10.63 -13.68
N ILE A 174 34.02 -9.41 -13.77
CA ILE A 174 35.21 -9.07 -14.56
C ILE A 174 36.48 -9.56 -13.88
N ASP A 175 36.58 -9.39 -12.55
CA ASP A 175 37.74 -9.83 -11.78
C ASP A 175 37.31 -10.31 -10.39
N SER A 176 37.81 -11.49 -9.96
CA SER A 176 37.45 -12.08 -8.66
C SER A 176 37.90 -11.22 -7.48
N ARG A 177 38.97 -10.43 -7.64
CA ARG A 177 39.51 -9.55 -6.60
C ARG A 177 38.54 -8.45 -6.21
N VAL A 178 37.61 -8.06 -7.09
CA VAL A 178 36.52 -7.13 -6.76
C VAL A 178 35.69 -7.68 -5.61
N ARG A 179 35.27 -8.94 -5.74
CA ARG A 179 34.47 -9.61 -4.72
C ARG A 179 35.27 -9.87 -3.45
N GLU A 180 36.51 -10.33 -3.59
CA GLU A 180 37.39 -10.65 -2.46
C GLU A 180 37.71 -9.41 -1.62
N LEU A 181 38.08 -8.31 -2.27
CA LEU A 181 38.38 -7.04 -1.60
C LEU A 181 37.12 -6.43 -0.97
N ALA A 182 35.99 -6.44 -1.68
CA ALA A 182 34.73 -5.95 -1.14
C ALA A 182 34.30 -6.71 0.13
N ILE A 183 34.46 -8.03 0.17
CA ILE A 183 34.17 -8.83 1.36
C ILE A 183 35.08 -8.43 2.53
N CYS A 184 36.39 -8.28 2.29
CA CYS A 184 37.34 -7.92 3.35
C CYS A 184 37.08 -6.53 3.92
N VAL A 185 36.89 -5.52 3.05
CA VAL A 185 36.58 -4.14 3.46
C VAL A 185 35.25 -4.08 4.21
N LYS A 186 34.20 -4.75 3.71
CA LYS A 186 32.90 -4.74 4.38
C LYS A 186 32.92 -5.48 5.70
N HIS A 187 33.67 -6.57 5.80
CA HIS A 187 33.86 -7.29 7.07
C HIS A 187 34.52 -6.36 8.10
N TRP A 188 35.62 -5.70 7.73
CA TRP A 188 36.26 -4.70 8.56
C TRP A 188 35.29 -3.57 8.96
N ALA A 189 34.62 -2.94 8.00
CA ALA A 189 33.71 -1.82 8.26
C ALA A 189 32.53 -2.22 9.18
N LEU A 190 32.05 -3.47 9.07
CA LEU A 190 31.02 -4.02 9.96
C LEU A 190 31.56 -4.18 11.39
N HIS A 191 32.73 -4.79 11.58
CA HIS A 191 33.30 -5.00 12.92
C HIS A 191 33.72 -3.69 13.60
N ARG A 192 34.11 -2.69 12.81
CA ARG A 192 34.48 -1.35 13.29
C ARG A 192 33.31 -0.37 13.44
N ASN A 193 32.08 -0.84 13.22
CA ASN A 193 30.85 -0.05 13.37
C ASN A 193 30.79 1.22 12.49
N ILE A 194 31.32 1.14 11.27
CA ILE A 194 31.33 2.23 10.28
C ILE A 194 30.54 1.86 9.00
N SER A 195 29.67 0.86 9.11
CA SER A 195 28.78 0.36 8.04
C SER A 195 27.32 0.31 8.52
N ASP A 196 26.83 1.42 9.05
CA ASP A 196 25.51 1.60 9.67
C ASP A 196 24.90 2.96 9.30
N ALA A 197 24.36 3.03 8.07
CA ALA A 197 23.78 4.25 7.52
C ALA A 197 22.64 4.86 8.36
N PRO A 198 21.70 4.09 8.93
CA PRO A 198 20.69 4.63 9.85
C PRO A 198 21.28 5.40 11.05
N ASN A 199 22.44 4.97 11.55
CA ASN A 199 23.14 5.61 12.67
C ASN A 199 24.17 6.66 12.24
N GLY A 200 24.23 7.01 10.96
CA GLY A 200 25.01 8.13 10.47
C GLY A 200 26.42 7.80 10.01
N THR A 201 26.67 6.56 9.58
CA THR A 201 27.93 6.15 8.92
C THR A 201 27.67 5.73 7.46
N LEU A 202 28.67 5.21 6.75
CA LEU A 202 28.54 4.89 5.33
C LEU A 202 27.69 3.61 5.13
N SER A 203 26.94 3.55 4.03
CA SER A 203 26.17 2.36 3.68
C SER A 203 27.06 1.24 3.11
N SER A 204 26.57 0.00 3.17
CA SER A 204 27.17 -1.17 2.50
C SER A 204 27.38 -0.96 0.99
N TYR A 205 26.49 -0.18 0.37
CA TYR A 205 26.61 0.24 -1.04
C TYR A 205 27.76 1.23 -1.22
N GLY A 206 27.85 2.27 -0.39
CA GLY A 206 28.95 3.25 -0.41
C GLY A 206 30.33 2.60 -0.27
N TRP A 207 30.49 1.65 0.67
CA TRP A 207 31.73 0.87 0.79
C TRP A 207 32.05 0.05 -0.46
N SER A 208 31.04 -0.46 -1.17
CA SER A 208 31.24 -1.21 -2.42
C SER A 208 31.69 -0.27 -3.56
N ILE A 209 31.17 0.96 -3.59
CA ILE A 209 31.59 2.00 -4.54
C ILE A 209 33.04 2.41 -4.28
N LEU A 210 33.45 2.62 -3.03
CA LEU A 210 34.84 2.91 -2.68
C LEU A 210 35.80 1.79 -3.13
N VAL A 211 35.40 0.53 -2.97
CA VAL A 211 36.20 -0.61 -3.42
C VAL A 211 36.34 -0.62 -4.94
N ILE A 212 35.26 -0.39 -5.68
CA ILE A 212 35.31 -0.34 -7.15
C ILE A 212 36.15 0.85 -7.61
N ASN A 213 35.96 2.03 -7.02
CA ASN A 213 36.76 3.21 -7.32
C ASN A 213 38.26 2.94 -7.12
N HIS A 214 38.63 2.31 -6.01
CA HIS A 214 40.02 1.93 -5.76
C HIS A 214 40.55 0.98 -6.84
N LEU A 215 39.77 -0.02 -7.23
CA LEU A 215 40.18 -0.98 -8.27
C LEU A 215 40.22 -0.37 -9.68
N LEU A 216 39.44 0.67 -9.95
CA LEU A 216 39.55 1.49 -11.16
C LEU A 216 40.87 2.28 -11.15
N GLU A 217 41.16 3.01 -10.07
CA GLU A 217 42.39 3.80 -9.90
C GLU A 217 43.65 2.90 -9.95
N GLN A 218 43.56 1.66 -9.45
CA GLN A 218 44.65 0.67 -9.51
C GLN A 218 44.74 -0.08 -10.85
N LEU A 219 43.89 0.22 -11.85
CA LEU A 219 43.84 -0.45 -13.15
C LEU A 219 43.64 -1.98 -13.03
N VAL A 220 42.79 -2.41 -12.10
CA VAL A 220 42.38 -3.81 -11.94
C VAL A 220 41.12 -4.12 -12.75
N VAL A 221 40.20 -3.16 -12.81
CA VAL A 221 38.97 -3.22 -13.63
C VAL A 221 38.84 -1.99 -14.52
N PRO A 222 38.20 -2.08 -15.70
CA PRO A 222 37.92 -0.91 -16.56
C PRO A 222 36.66 -0.18 -16.08
N ASN A 223 36.54 1.09 -16.46
CA ASN A 223 35.29 1.83 -16.24
C ASN A 223 34.17 1.31 -17.16
N LEU A 224 33.14 0.73 -16.57
CA LEU A 224 32.01 0.13 -17.30
C LEU A 224 30.95 1.13 -17.74
N GLN A 225 31.04 2.40 -17.39
CA GLN A 225 30.07 3.43 -17.80
C GLN A 225 30.61 4.33 -18.93
N THR A 226 31.70 3.88 -19.57
CA THR A 226 32.31 4.48 -20.75
C THR A 226 31.66 3.97 -22.04
N GLY A 227 31.78 4.76 -23.11
CA GLY A 227 31.29 4.42 -24.45
C GLY A 227 30.30 5.43 -25.01
N ASP A 228 30.11 5.37 -26.33
CA ASP A 228 29.22 6.27 -27.07
C ASP A 228 27.75 5.80 -27.02
N ASP A 229 27.52 4.49 -26.85
CA ASP A 229 26.19 3.90 -26.78
C ASP A 229 25.55 4.16 -25.40
N ARG A 230 24.63 5.14 -25.36
CA ARG A 230 23.91 5.55 -24.15
C ARG A 230 22.56 4.86 -24.02
N THR A 231 22.27 4.30 -22.84
CA THR A 231 20.98 3.70 -22.51
C THR A 231 20.28 4.58 -21.48
N ILE A 232 19.32 5.39 -21.94
CA ILE A 232 18.58 6.33 -21.10
C ILE A 232 17.23 5.72 -20.71
N ILE A 233 16.88 5.82 -19.43
CA ILE A 233 15.54 5.50 -18.93
C ILE A 233 14.92 6.72 -18.28
N GLU A 234 13.60 6.87 -18.41
CA GLU A 234 12.84 7.91 -17.72
C GLU A 234 12.16 7.32 -16.48
N LEU A 235 12.41 7.92 -15.32
CA LEU A 235 11.79 7.56 -14.04
C LEU A 235 11.35 8.84 -13.33
N ASP A 236 10.06 8.92 -13.01
CA ASP A 236 9.48 10.08 -12.30
C ASP A 236 9.85 11.43 -12.94
N GLU A 237 9.69 11.54 -14.28
CA GLU A 237 9.99 12.74 -15.09
C GLU A 237 11.48 13.13 -15.11
N THR A 238 12.37 12.25 -14.65
CA THR A 238 13.82 12.43 -14.66
C THR A 238 14.47 11.37 -15.54
N GLU A 239 15.39 11.79 -16.41
CA GLU A 239 16.17 10.89 -17.26
C GLU A 239 17.43 10.42 -16.54
N TYR A 240 17.68 9.11 -16.58
CA TYR A 240 18.88 8.49 -16.01
C TYR A 240 19.61 7.69 -17.10
N ASP A 241 20.91 7.94 -17.27
CA ASP A 241 21.76 7.11 -18.12
C ASP A 241 22.29 5.91 -17.34
N ILE A 242 21.73 4.75 -17.66
CA ILE A 242 22.01 3.45 -17.04
C ILE A 242 22.99 2.59 -17.86
N THR A 243 23.82 3.19 -18.72
CA THR A 243 24.79 2.46 -19.55
C THR A 243 25.74 1.61 -18.71
N ILE A 244 25.88 0.34 -19.12
CA ILE A 244 26.86 -0.62 -18.61
C ILE A 244 27.50 -1.32 -19.82
N ASN A 245 28.72 -0.91 -20.14
CA ASN A 245 29.56 -1.51 -21.17
C ASN A 245 30.36 -2.69 -20.59
N GLU A 246 29.76 -3.88 -20.63
CA GLU A 246 30.40 -5.13 -20.18
C GLU A 246 31.57 -5.58 -21.08
N ASN A 247 31.76 -4.93 -22.24
CA ASN A 247 32.85 -5.22 -23.16
C ASN A 247 34.08 -4.32 -22.96
N ALA A 248 34.03 -3.38 -22.01
CA ALA A 248 35.16 -2.52 -21.69
C ALA A 248 36.39 -3.38 -21.30
N LYS A 249 37.56 -2.98 -21.78
CA LYS A 249 38.84 -3.66 -21.53
C LYS A 249 39.85 -2.68 -20.99
N LEU A 250 40.81 -3.22 -20.24
CA LEU A 250 42.01 -2.49 -19.84
C LEU A 250 43.15 -2.83 -20.79
N ASP A 251 43.97 -1.84 -21.12
CA ASP A 251 45.17 -2.03 -21.94
C ASP A 251 46.29 -2.73 -21.15
N SER A 252 46.40 -2.42 -19.85
CA SER A 252 47.32 -3.06 -18.91
C SER A 252 46.59 -3.42 -17.62
N LYS A 253 46.71 -4.66 -17.18
CA LYS A 253 46.06 -5.15 -15.96
C LYS A 253 47.05 -5.22 -14.81
N ASN A 254 46.69 -4.67 -13.67
CA ASN A 254 47.50 -4.78 -12.45
C ASN A 254 47.40 -6.19 -11.86
N ASP A 255 48.55 -6.80 -11.56
CA ASP A 255 48.68 -8.16 -11.00
C ASP A 255 48.82 -8.18 -9.47
N SER A 256 48.58 -7.05 -8.81
CA SER A 256 48.64 -6.95 -7.34
C SER A 256 47.73 -7.97 -6.67
N ASP A 257 48.24 -8.59 -5.61
CA ASP A 257 47.49 -9.55 -4.81
C ASP A 257 46.45 -8.86 -3.89
N LEU A 258 45.60 -9.65 -3.25
CA LEU A 258 44.55 -9.13 -2.38
C LEU A 258 45.09 -8.32 -1.18
N ALA A 259 46.25 -8.70 -0.63
CA ALA A 259 46.84 -8.02 0.51
C ALA A 259 47.42 -6.66 0.12
N GLN A 260 48.06 -6.57 -1.04
CA GLN A 260 48.56 -5.33 -1.64
C GLN A 260 47.42 -4.37 -1.99
N LEU A 261 46.33 -4.90 -2.56
CA LEU A 261 45.13 -4.11 -2.88
C LEU A 261 44.42 -3.61 -1.63
N LEU A 262 44.36 -4.40 -0.56
CA LEU A 262 43.77 -3.98 0.71
C LEU A 262 44.63 -2.96 1.44
N HIS A 263 45.95 -3.13 1.44
CA HIS A 263 46.89 -2.15 1.97
C HIS A 263 46.73 -0.79 1.28
N SER A 264 46.81 -0.81 -0.06
CA SER A 264 46.65 0.41 -0.86
C SER A 264 45.27 1.03 -0.67
N PHE A 265 44.21 0.23 -0.51
CA PHE A 265 42.87 0.75 -0.21
C PHE A 265 42.86 1.59 1.07
N PHE A 266 43.39 1.05 2.18
CA PHE A 266 43.44 1.78 3.45
C PHE A 266 44.33 3.02 3.34
N HIS A 267 45.50 2.89 2.74
CA HIS A 267 46.42 4.01 2.57
C HIS A 267 45.81 5.14 1.72
N THR A 268 45.24 4.81 0.56
CA THR A 268 44.62 5.77 -0.35
C THR A 268 43.50 6.54 0.34
N TYR A 269 42.53 5.86 0.97
CA TYR A 269 41.39 6.55 1.58
C TYR A 269 41.70 7.22 2.92
N ALA A 270 42.73 6.76 3.64
CA ALA A 270 43.22 7.44 4.84
C ALA A 270 43.91 8.78 4.52
N THR A 271 44.62 8.86 3.40
CA THR A 271 45.41 10.05 3.00
C THR A 271 44.75 10.90 1.90
N ARG A 272 43.56 10.51 1.42
CA ARG A 272 42.87 11.20 0.33
C ARG A 272 42.53 12.64 0.69
N ASN A 273 42.75 13.56 -0.25
CA ASN A 273 42.33 14.95 -0.13
C ASN A 273 40.82 15.09 -0.39
N TRP A 274 40.03 14.79 0.63
CA TRP A 274 38.57 14.94 0.58
C TRP A 274 38.12 16.39 0.38
N SER A 275 38.94 17.40 0.71
CA SER A 275 38.58 18.82 0.50
C SER A 275 38.55 19.25 -0.97
N GLU A 276 39.19 18.52 -1.88
CA GLU A 276 39.29 18.93 -3.30
C GLU A 276 38.64 17.95 -4.28
N GLN A 277 38.48 16.70 -3.87
CA GLN A 277 38.08 15.61 -4.76
C GLN A 277 36.72 15.01 -4.39
N VAL A 278 35.96 14.64 -5.42
CA VAL A 278 34.74 13.85 -5.35
C VAL A 278 35.00 12.48 -5.99
N ILE A 279 34.55 11.42 -5.34
CA ILE A 279 34.68 10.06 -5.87
C ILE A 279 33.59 9.81 -6.91
N SER A 280 33.98 9.37 -8.11
CA SER A 280 33.06 9.02 -9.20
C SER A 280 33.57 7.81 -9.98
N ILE A 281 32.90 6.66 -9.80
CA ILE A 281 33.18 5.48 -10.63
C ILE A 281 32.66 5.63 -12.05
N ARG A 282 31.71 6.55 -12.27
CA ARG A 282 31.13 6.82 -13.58
C ARG A 282 32.11 7.58 -14.46
N ASN A 283 32.78 8.58 -13.90
CA ASN A 283 33.87 9.27 -14.57
C ASN A 283 35.09 8.35 -14.71
N GLY A 284 35.32 7.47 -13.73
CA GLY A 284 36.45 6.53 -13.71
C GLY A 284 37.72 7.13 -13.09
N GLU A 285 37.75 8.45 -12.94
CA GLU A 285 38.78 9.21 -12.24
C GLU A 285 38.13 10.20 -11.25
N PRO A 286 38.86 10.65 -10.21
CA PRO A 286 38.34 11.63 -9.26
C PRO A 286 37.91 12.92 -9.94
N LEU A 287 36.72 13.43 -9.60
CA LEU A 287 36.23 14.73 -10.07
C LEU A 287 36.71 15.84 -9.13
N THR A 288 37.03 17.01 -9.68
CA THR A 288 37.22 18.20 -8.83
C THR A 288 35.87 18.71 -8.36
N ARG A 289 35.84 19.33 -7.17
CA ARG A 289 34.61 19.93 -6.63
C ARG A 289 34.03 21.00 -7.54
N ASP A 290 34.88 21.79 -8.19
CA ASP A 290 34.44 22.82 -9.14
C ASP A 290 33.73 22.23 -10.37
N MET A 291 34.25 21.11 -10.90
CA MET A 291 33.62 20.42 -12.03
C MET A 291 32.28 19.81 -11.63
N LYS A 292 32.17 19.30 -10.41
CA LYS A 292 30.95 18.64 -9.92
C LYS A 292 29.89 19.61 -9.38
N GLY A 293 30.31 20.77 -8.88
CA GLY A 293 29.45 21.70 -8.13
C GLY A 293 29.19 21.28 -6.69
N TRP A 294 29.93 20.31 -6.15
CA TRP A 294 29.79 19.82 -4.78
C TRP A 294 30.89 20.41 -3.89
N MET A 295 30.66 21.63 -3.40
CA MET A 295 31.61 22.31 -2.51
C MET A 295 31.59 21.70 -1.10
N ASN A 296 32.71 21.79 -0.39
CA ASN A 296 32.78 21.32 0.99
C ASN A 296 32.08 22.34 1.90
N GLU A 297 30.82 22.12 2.24
CA GLU A 297 30.01 23.13 2.93
C GLU A 297 30.29 23.19 4.43
N GLU A 298 30.32 24.39 4.99
CA GLU A 298 30.39 24.59 6.44
C GLU A 298 29.00 24.46 7.10
N PRO A 299 28.89 23.99 8.36
CA PRO A 299 30.00 23.67 9.28
C PRO A 299 30.62 22.28 9.06
N SER A 300 31.94 22.16 9.29
CA SER A 300 32.70 20.90 9.24
C SER A 300 32.29 19.90 10.32
N ALA A 301 32.63 18.61 10.16
CA ALA A 301 32.42 17.60 11.20
C ALA A 301 33.08 17.97 12.54
N LEU A 302 34.26 18.60 12.50
CA LEU A 302 34.95 19.08 13.70
C LEU A 302 34.22 20.25 14.36
N ASP A 303 33.68 21.19 13.58
CA ASP A 303 32.90 22.31 14.13
C ASP A 303 31.65 21.84 14.87
N ILE A 304 31.00 20.80 14.36
CA ILE A 304 29.82 20.20 15.00
C ILE A 304 30.19 19.53 16.33
N ILE A 305 31.28 18.78 16.38
CA ILE A 305 31.72 18.08 17.60
C ILE A 305 32.25 19.07 18.65
N ASN A 306 32.96 20.10 18.21
CA ASN A 306 33.52 21.11 19.10
C ASN A 306 32.48 22.14 19.58
N SER A 307 31.29 22.18 18.97
CA SER A 307 30.23 23.14 19.32
C SER A 307 29.73 22.94 20.76
N GLU A 308 29.84 24.01 21.57
CA GLU A 308 29.32 24.05 22.95
C GLU A 308 27.80 24.26 23.03
N LYS A 309 27.11 24.40 21.88
CA LYS A 309 25.66 24.58 21.84
C LYS A 309 24.95 23.29 22.27
N SER A 310 23.90 23.44 23.08
CA SER A 310 23.04 22.32 23.52
C SER A 310 22.39 21.54 22.37
N LYS A 311 22.23 22.18 21.20
CA LYS A 311 21.88 21.55 19.93
C LYS A 311 22.82 22.11 18.86
N PRO A 312 23.88 21.38 18.47
CA PRO A 312 24.77 21.83 17.42
C PRO A 312 24.01 21.94 16.09
N PRO A 313 24.46 22.82 15.17
CA PRO A 313 23.87 22.92 13.84
C PRO A 313 24.01 21.61 13.06
N ARG A 314 23.30 21.49 11.95
CA ARG A 314 23.51 20.36 11.04
C ARG A 314 24.84 20.58 10.31
N MET A 315 25.63 19.52 10.17
CA MET A 315 26.83 19.46 9.33
C MET A 315 26.48 19.83 7.88
N GLY A 316 27.37 20.57 7.22
CA GLY A 316 27.23 20.92 5.80
C GLY A 316 27.23 19.69 4.88
N GLU A 317 26.80 19.86 3.63
CA GLU A 317 26.78 18.76 2.65
C GLU A 317 28.19 18.50 2.03
N HIS A 318 28.36 17.31 1.44
CA HIS A 318 29.51 16.93 0.59
C HIS A 318 30.91 16.84 1.23
N HIS A 319 31.07 16.46 2.50
CA HIS A 319 32.42 16.35 3.10
C HIS A 319 33.22 15.16 2.57
N LEU A 320 32.70 13.94 2.75
CA LEU A 320 33.25 12.71 2.17
C LEU A 320 32.56 12.37 0.84
N ALA A 321 32.48 13.32 -0.09
CA ALA A 321 31.59 13.22 -1.25
C ALA A 321 31.84 11.97 -2.14
N ILE A 322 30.79 11.17 -2.34
CA ILE A 322 30.79 9.99 -3.22
C ILE A 322 29.56 10.06 -4.14
N GLU A 323 29.79 10.16 -5.44
CA GLU A 323 28.75 10.21 -6.45
C GLU A 323 28.08 8.84 -6.66
N ASP A 324 26.75 8.80 -6.72
CA ASP A 324 26.03 7.63 -7.23
C ASP A 324 26.20 7.52 -8.77
N PRO A 325 26.55 6.34 -9.30
CA PRO A 325 26.85 6.14 -10.72
C PRO A 325 25.67 6.37 -11.68
N PHE A 326 24.42 6.37 -11.21
CA PHE A 326 23.24 6.62 -12.03
C PHE A 326 22.47 7.87 -11.60
N ASP A 327 22.31 8.12 -10.30
CA ASP A 327 21.72 9.35 -9.77
C ASP A 327 22.82 10.39 -9.49
N LEU A 328 23.23 11.14 -10.51
CA LEU A 328 24.41 12.01 -10.42
C LEU A 328 24.27 13.15 -9.40
N ASP A 329 23.05 13.51 -9.02
CA ASP A 329 22.81 14.54 -7.99
C ASP A 329 22.81 13.94 -6.57
N HIS A 330 22.97 12.63 -6.45
CA HIS A 330 22.95 11.93 -5.18
C HIS A 330 24.35 11.66 -4.63
N ASP A 331 24.70 12.38 -3.56
CA ASP A 331 25.84 12.05 -2.71
C ASP A 331 25.50 10.91 -1.73
N LEU A 332 26.21 9.79 -1.84
CA LEU A 332 26.04 8.62 -0.97
C LEU A 332 26.44 8.90 0.48
N CYS A 333 27.25 9.93 0.73
CA CYS A 333 27.67 10.34 2.07
C CYS A 333 26.71 11.33 2.75
N ARG A 334 25.60 11.72 2.10
CA ARG A 334 24.57 12.58 2.71
C ARG A 334 23.98 12.04 4.03
N VAL A 335 24.06 10.72 4.23
CA VAL A 335 23.60 10.06 5.46
C VAL A 335 24.61 10.14 6.61
N VAL A 336 25.88 10.44 6.30
CA VAL A 336 26.97 10.50 7.28
C VAL A 336 26.80 11.72 8.17
N ARG A 337 26.90 11.52 9.49
CA ARG A 337 26.87 12.60 10.49
C ARG A 337 28.30 12.92 10.94
N ALA A 338 28.49 14.06 11.61
CA ALA A 338 29.80 14.51 12.08
C ALA A 338 30.60 13.41 12.82
N ALA A 339 30.01 12.78 13.85
CA ALA A 339 30.66 11.69 14.57
C ALA A 339 30.99 10.48 13.68
N GLY A 340 30.11 10.17 12.72
CA GLY A 340 30.33 9.09 11.76
C GLY A 340 31.46 9.38 10.78
N GLU A 341 31.58 10.61 10.28
CA GLU A 341 32.72 11.02 9.45
C GLU A 341 34.04 10.89 10.21
N LEU A 342 34.13 11.47 11.41
CA LEU A 342 35.35 11.39 12.21
C LEU A 342 35.72 9.93 12.52
N SER A 343 34.71 9.09 12.80
CA SER A 343 34.92 7.66 13.02
C SER A 343 35.43 6.93 11.78
N ILE A 344 34.87 7.21 10.59
CA ILE A 344 35.31 6.62 9.32
C ILE A 344 36.77 7.02 9.04
N ARG A 345 37.10 8.32 9.15
CA ARG A 345 38.46 8.82 8.90
C ARG A 345 39.47 8.25 9.90
N ASN A 346 39.10 8.23 11.18
CA ASN A 346 39.93 7.65 12.25
C ASN A 346 40.19 6.16 12.02
N GLU A 347 39.16 5.38 11.66
CA GLU A 347 39.31 3.94 11.43
C GLU A 347 40.10 3.63 10.16
N LEU A 348 39.97 4.42 9.08
CA LEU A 348 40.81 4.29 7.89
C LEU A 348 42.29 4.53 8.23
N LEU A 349 42.60 5.58 8.99
CA LEU A 349 43.95 5.88 9.46
C LEU A 349 44.48 4.77 10.38
N ARG A 350 43.68 4.32 11.35
CA ARG A 350 44.03 3.20 12.24
C ARG A 350 44.34 1.94 11.45
N ALA A 351 43.50 1.60 10.48
CA ALA A 351 43.71 0.43 9.64
C ALA A 351 44.99 0.55 8.82
N ALA A 352 45.27 1.72 8.21
CA ALA A 352 46.50 1.95 7.46
C ALA A 352 47.76 1.81 8.33
N VAL A 353 47.76 2.40 9.53
CA VAL A 353 48.89 2.34 10.48
C VAL A 353 49.11 0.91 10.99
N MET A 354 48.04 0.23 11.41
CA MET A 354 48.15 -1.15 11.90
C MET A 354 48.55 -2.13 10.80
N PHE A 355 48.10 -1.90 9.57
CA PHE A 355 48.55 -2.69 8.42
C PHE A 355 50.05 -2.47 8.16
N GLY A 356 50.52 -1.21 8.21
CA GLY A 356 51.93 -0.85 8.08
C GLY A 356 52.84 -1.46 9.15
N ASN A 357 52.39 -1.47 10.40
CA ASN A 357 53.11 -2.01 11.55
C ASN A 357 53.11 -3.55 11.63
N GLY A 358 52.38 -4.23 10.74
CA GLY A 358 52.28 -5.69 10.73
C GLY A 358 51.40 -6.29 11.82
N SER A 359 50.42 -5.54 12.32
CA SER A 359 49.36 -6.07 13.19
C SER A 359 48.58 -7.19 12.50
N THR A 360 47.94 -8.07 13.26
CA THR A 360 47.20 -9.18 12.63
C THR A 360 45.88 -8.71 12.03
N TRP A 361 45.39 -9.38 10.98
CA TRP A 361 44.06 -9.07 10.40
C TRP A 361 42.93 -9.12 11.44
N LYS A 362 43.08 -9.97 12.47
CA LYS A 362 42.13 -10.09 13.57
C LYS A 362 42.08 -8.84 14.44
N GLU A 363 43.22 -8.21 14.70
CA GLU A 363 43.31 -6.94 15.46
C GLU A 363 42.78 -5.77 14.63
N ILE A 364 43.08 -5.75 13.32
CA ILE A 364 42.53 -4.72 12.41
C ILE A 364 41.00 -4.80 12.37
N CYS A 365 40.43 -6.01 12.38
CA CYS A 365 38.98 -6.25 12.40
C CYS A 365 38.40 -6.47 13.81
N GLU A 366 39.06 -6.00 14.87
CA GLU A 366 38.52 -6.16 16.22
C GLU A 366 37.11 -5.54 16.32
N THR A 367 36.20 -6.19 17.03
CA THR A 367 34.80 -5.74 17.09
C THR A 367 34.63 -4.67 18.16
N VAL A 368 34.18 -3.47 17.77
CA VAL A 368 33.91 -2.37 18.70
C VAL A 368 32.69 -2.65 19.57
N ASP A 369 31.60 -3.10 18.95
CA ASP A 369 30.35 -3.45 19.62
C ASP A 369 29.95 -4.89 19.31
N SER A 370 30.26 -5.79 20.25
CA SER A 370 29.95 -7.21 20.12
C SER A 370 28.46 -7.50 20.24
N GLU A 371 27.66 -6.64 20.89
CA GLU A 371 26.23 -6.87 21.07
C GLU A 371 25.47 -6.67 19.76
N ARG A 372 25.89 -5.69 18.96
CA ARG A 372 25.33 -5.41 17.63
C ARG A 372 25.39 -6.59 16.67
N LEU A 373 26.41 -7.44 16.79
CA LEU A 373 26.63 -8.58 15.90
C LEU A 373 26.00 -9.88 16.40
N LYS A 374 25.44 -9.93 17.62
CA LYS A 374 24.86 -11.15 18.23
C LYS A 374 23.71 -11.74 17.39
N ASP A 375 22.94 -10.89 16.70
CA ASP A 375 21.72 -11.29 15.97
C ASP A 375 21.91 -11.37 14.44
N MET A 376 23.13 -11.13 13.91
CA MET A 376 23.36 -11.04 12.47
C MET A 376 23.43 -12.38 11.74
N GLU A 377 23.76 -13.47 12.43
CA GLU A 377 23.63 -14.80 11.85
C GLU A 377 22.27 -15.39 12.23
N PRO A 378 21.42 -15.79 11.26
CA PRO A 378 20.19 -16.47 11.58
C PRO A 378 20.53 -17.77 12.31
N ALA A 379 20.23 -17.82 13.61
CA ALA A 379 20.38 -19.02 14.40
C ALA A 379 19.65 -20.17 13.68
N ASP A 380 20.27 -21.35 13.63
CA ASP A 380 19.64 -22.54 13.07
C ASP A 380 18.23 -22.71 13.67
N ILE A 381 17.25 -23.04 12.83
CA ILE A 381 15.82 -23.13 13.19
C ILE A 381 15.57 -24.13 14.33
N PHE A 382 16.55 -24.99 14.61
CA PHE A 382 16.52 -26.01 15.67
C PHE A 382 17.46 -25.70 16.85
N HIS A 383 18.06 -24.51 16.93
CA HIS A 383 19.08 -24.17 17.93
C HIS A 383 18.56 -24.39 19.37
N ASP A 384 17.35 -23.91 19.67
CA ASP A 384 16.64 -24.07 20.94
C ASP A 384 16.23 -25.52 21.28
N LEU A 385 16.21 -26.41 20.28
CA LEU A 385 15.79 -27.80 20.43
C LEU A 385 16.98 -28.76 20.62
N ARG A 386 18.22 -28.30 20.40
CA ARG A 386 19.43 -29.14 20.49
C ARG A 386 19.67 -29.67 21.91
N ASP A 387 19.37 -28.85 22.92
CA ASP A 387 19.63 -29.17 24.33
C ASP A 387 18.42 -29.79 25.04
N LYS A 388 17.29 -29.99 24.35
CA LYS A 388 16.04 -30.52 24.93
C LYS A 388 15.91 -32.03 24.69
N SER A 389 15.31 -32.75 25.64
CA SER A 389 14.98 -34.17 25.47
C SER A 389 13.79 -34.40 24.53
N ASP A 390 13.73 -35.58 23.90
CA ASP A 390 12.70 -35.86 22.88
C ASP A 390 11.29 -35.91 23.46
N ASP A 391 11.15 -36.29 24.73
CA ASP A 391 9.85 -36.30 25.42
C ASP A 391 9.33 -34.87 25.66
N ILE A 392 10.24 -33.93 25.97
CA ILE A 392 9.89 -32.50 26.07
C ILE A 392 9.44 -31.98 24.71
N VAL A 393 10.15 -32.33 23.63
CA VAL A 393 9.78 -31.92 22.26
C VAL A 393 8.43 -32.51 21.82
N LYS A 394 8.13 -33.77 22.17
CA LYS A 394 6.82 -34.38 21.91
C LYS A 394 5.69 -33.68 22.68
N ASN A 395 5.90 -33.37 23.95
CA ASN A 395 4.91 -32.62 24.75
C ASN A 395 4.66 -31.21 24.17
N MET A 396 5.72 -30.54 23.69
CA MET A 396 5.59 -29.27 22.97
C MET A 396 4.78 -29.42 21.68
N LEU A 397 5.00 -30.51 20.93
CA LEU A 397 4.27 -30.81 19.70
C LEU A 397 2.78 -31.03 19.97
N GLU A 398 2.43 -31.86 20.96
CA GLU A 398 1.04 -32.11 21.34
C GLU A 398 0.32 -30.84 21.79
N LYS A 399 0.99 -30.01 22.59
CA LYS A 399 0.47 -28.70 23.01
C LYS A 399 0.22 -27.78 21.82
N ALA A 400 1.19 -27.64 20.92
CA ALA A 400 1.07 -26.80 19.74
C ALA A 400 -0.04 -27.30 18.78
N GLN A 401 -0.19 -28.62 18.61
CA GLN A 401 -1.27 -29.21 17.82
C GLN A 401 -2.66 -28.96 18.43
N ALA A 402 -2.79 -29.07 19.75
CA ALA A 402 -4.05 -28.79 20.45
C ALA A 402 -4.44 -27.30 20.32
N GLU A 403 -3.49 -26.39 20.53
CA GLU A 403 -3.68 -24.94 20.35
C GLU A 403 -4.05 -24.60 18.90
N MET A 404 -3.38 -25.21 17.92
CA MET A 404 -3.66 -25.04 16.49
C MET A 404 -5.10 -25.44 16.18
N LYS A 405 -5.53 -26.62 16.60
CA LYS A 405 -6.89 -27.13 16.35
C LYS A 405 -7.96 -26.26 17.01
N ALA A 406 -7.70 -25.74 18.21
CA ALA A 406 -8.61 -24.82 18.88
C ALA A 406 -8.73 -23.48 18.13
N LEU A 407 -7.60 -22.98 17.61
CA LEU A 407 -7.56 -21.73 16.84
C LEU A 407 -8.23 -21.87 15.46
N GLU A 408 -8.06 -23.00 14.77
CA GLU A 408 -8.71 -23.29 13.49
C GLU A 408 -10.24 -23.20 13.61
N LYS A 409 -10.82 -23.82 14.64
CA LYS A 409 -12.27 -23.74 14.90
C LYS A 409 -12.75 -22.29 15.12
N ARG A 410 -11.96 -21.47 15.81
CA ARG A 410 -12.28 -20.05 16.03
C ARG A 410 -12.20 -19.25 14.73
N VAL A 411 -11.21 -19.52 13.88
CA VAL A 411 -11.08 -18.87 12.57
C VAL A 411 -12.27 -19.24 11.66
N GLU A 412 -12.67 -20.51 11.65
CA GLU A 412 -13.84 -20.98 10.88
C GLU A 412 -15.14 -20.29 11.35
N ALA A 413 -15.34 -20.17 12.67
CA ALA A 413 -16.48 -19.45 13.23
C ALA A 413 -16.50 -17.95 12.86
N LEU A 414 -15.34 -17.30 12.87
CA LEU A 414 -15.23 -15.89 12.44
C LEU A 414 -15.44 -15.73 10.93
N ASP A 415 -14.99 -16.68 10.11
CA ASP A 415 -15.22 -16.64 8.66
C ASP A 415 -16.71 -16.84 8.33
N SER A 416 -17.42 -17.73 9.02
CA SER A 416 -18.87 -17.89 8.85
C SER A 416 -19.64 -16.65 9.31
N GLU A 417 -19.25 -16.03 10.43
CA GLU A 417 -19.80 -14.75 10.88
C GLU A 417 -19.57 -13.64 9.85
N ARG A 418 -18.36 -13.57 9.27
CA ARG A 418 -18.04 -12.61 8.21
C ARG A 418 -18.92 -12.83 6.97
N GLN A 419 -19.07 -14.07 6.52
CA GLN A 419 -19.88 -14.40 5.35
C GLN A 419 -21.35 -14.02 5.56
N SER A 420 -21.89 -14.30 6.75
CA SER A 420 -23.25 -13.90 7.14
C SER A 420 -23.41 -12.37 7.10
N ASN A 421 -22.49 -11.63 7.70
CA ASN A 421 -22.52 -10.17 7.69
C ASN A 421 -22.37 -9.56 6.28
N VAL A 422 -21.52 -10.14 5.42
CA VAL A 422 -21.36 -9.72 4.01
C VAL A 422 -22.64 -9.95 3.22
N ARG A 423 -23.26 -11.13 3.37
CA ARG A 423 -24.54 -11.46 2.74
C ARG A 423 -25.61 -10.46 3.16
N MET A 424 -25.72 -10.19 4.45
CA MET A 424 -26.66 -9.22 5.02
C MET A 424 -26.44 -7.81 4.46
N ALA A 425 -25.21 -7.31 4.43
CA ALA A 425 -24.89 -5.98 3.90
C ALA A 425 -25.18 -5.86 2.40
N ARG A 426 -24.91 -6.93 1.62
CA ARG A 426 -25.20 -6.97 0.18
C ARG A 426 -26.70 -6.98 -0.10
N ALA A 427 -27.46 -7.78 0.63
CA ALA A 427 -28.91 -7.85 0.50
C ALA A 427 -29.57 -6.51 0.90
N MET A 428 -29.15 -5.87 2.00
CA MET A 428 -29.62 -4.54 2.38
C MET A 428 -29.32 -3.48 1.30
N ARG A 429 -28.12 -3.50 0.70
CA ARG A 429 -27.77 -2.59 -0.40
C ARG A 429 -28.65 -2.77 -1.63
N GLY A 430 -28.86 -4.02 -2.06
CA GLY A 430 -29.72 -4.31 -3.22
C GLY A 430 -31.14 -3.75 -3.05
N VAL A 431 -31.74 -3.97 -1.88
CA VAL A 431 -33.08 -3.43 -1.57
C VAL A 431 -33.09 -1.89 -1.56
N ILE A 432 -32.04 -1.25 -1.03
CA ILE A 432 -31.94 0.22 -0.99
C ILE A 432 -31.78 0.81 -2.40
N GLU A 433 -30.98 0.18 -3.25
CA GLU A 433 -30.70 0.65 -4.62
C GLU A 433 -31.94 0.56 -5.50
N GLU A 434 -32.66 -0.57 -5.46
CA GLU A 434 -33.89 -0.77 -6.24
C GLU A 434 -35.07 0.08 -5.74
N THR A 435 -35.18 0.31 -4.43
CA THR A 435 -36.20 1.24 -3.88
C THR A 435 -35.83 2.71 -4.04
N SER A 436 -34.62 3.04 -4.49
CA SER A 436 -34.14 4.42 -4.53
C SER A 436 -34.86 5.28 -5.57
N ASP A 437 -35.19 4.73 -6.73
CA ASP A 437 -35.88 5.46 -7.79
C ASP A 437 -37.34 5.73 -7.43
N LEU A 438 -38.02 4.74 -6.84
CA LEU A 438 -39.36 4.91 -6.27
C LEU A 438 -39.37 5.99 -5.17
N ARG A 439 -38.34 6.04 -4.31
CA ARG A 439 -38.22 7.09 -3.27
C ARG A 439 -37.98 8.48 -3.86
N LYS A 440 -37.21 8.60 -4.96
CA LYS A 440 -36.99 9.90 -5.64
C LYS A 440 -38.28 10.43 -6.22
N GLU A 441 -39.04 9.59 -6.92
CA GLU A 441 -40.34 9.94 -7.49
C GLU A 441 -41.34 10.31 -6.40
N HIS A 442 -41.42 9.51 -5.33
CA HIS A 442 -42.25 9.81 -4.17
C HIS A 442 -41.92 11.17 -3.53
N LYS A 443 -40.63 11.47 -3.36
CA LYS A 443 -40.17 12.76 -2.82
C LYS A 443 -40.47 13.94 -3.74
N ALA A 444 -40.34 13.76 -5.06
CA ALA A 444 -40.67 14.79 -6.05
C ALA A 444 -42.16 15.18 -5.98
N ILE A 445 -43.05 14.19 -5.87
CA ILE A 445 -44.50 14.41 -5.72
C ILE A 445 -44.81 15.18 -4.43
N ILE A 446 -44.18 14.83 -3.30
CA ILE A 446 -44.35 15.53 -2.01
C ILE A 446 -43.90 17.00 -2.11
N VAL A 447 -42.75 17.27 -2.73
CA VAL A 447 -42.26 18.64 -2.92
C VAL A 447 -43.22 19.42 -3.83
N GLY A 448 -43.71 18.80 -4.90
CA GLY A 448 -44.72 19.38 -5.80
C GLY A 448 -46.05 19.69 -5.10
N LEU A 449 -46.51 18.81 -4.20
CA LEU A 449 -47.72 19.04 -3.37
C LEU A 449 -47.56 20.25 -2.45
N ARG A 450 -46.40 20.40 -1.81
CA ARG A 450 -46.13 21.52 -0.90
C ARG A 450 -46.15 22.86 -1.62
N ASN A 451 -45.60 22.92 -2.83
CA ASN A 451 -45.61 24.13 -3.66
C ASN A 451 -47.01 24.46 -4.19
N ARG A 452 -47.81 23.45 -4.55
CA ARG A 452 -49.21 23.67 -4.97
C ARG A 452 -50.11 24.09 -3.83
N ASN A 453 -49.94 23.55 -2.61
CA ASN A 453 -50.68 24.03 -1.44
C ASN A 453 -50.52 25.54 -1.24
N LYS A 454 -49.29 26.05 -1.38
CA LYS A 454 -49.04 27.50 -1.31
C LYS A 454 -49.82 28.27 -2.37
N LYS A 455 -49.80 27.81 -3.63
CA LYS A 455 -50.56 28.44 -4.74
C LYS A 455 -52.07 28.40 -4.51
N ILE A 456 -52.59 27.27 -4.01
CA ILE A 456 -54.01 27.09 -3.69
C ILE A 456 -54.41 28.08 -2.59
N ASP A 457 -53.62 28.21 -1.53
CA ASP A 457 -53.87 29.15 -0.44
C ASP A 457 -53.81 30.62 -0.92
N GLU A 458 -52.88 30.96 -1.81
CA GLU A 458 -52.76 32.30 -2.41
C GLU A 458 -53.98 32.66 -3.27
N ILE A 459 -54.38 31.78 -4.19
CA ILE A 459 -55.57 32.00 -5.05
C ILE A 459 -56.83 32.07 -4.21
N LYS A 460 -56.95 31.21 -3.19
CA LYS A 460 -58.09 31.22 -2.27
C LYS A 460 -58.18 32.55 -1.52
N LYS A 461 -57.05 33.08 -0.99
CA LYS A 461 -57.01 34.39 -0.33
C LYS A 461 -57.41 35.52 -1.26
N GLN A 462 -56.93 35.53 -2.50
CA GLN A 462 -57.28 36.54 -3.50
C GLN A 462 -58.77 36.51 -3.83
N ARG A 463 -59.31 35.32 -4.11
CA ARG A 463 -60.73 35.12 -4.39
C ARG A 463 -61.60 35.54 -3.21
N ASP A 464 -61.26 35.09 -2.01
CA ASP A 464 -62.06 35.36 -0.81
C ASP A 464 -62.06 36.86 -0.46
N LYS A 465 -60.97 37.58 -0.75
CA LYS A 465 -60.91 39.04 -0.65
C LYS A 465 -61.83 39.75 -1.65
N ILE A 466 -61.87 39.30 -2.91
CA ILE A 466 -62.78 39.89 -3.90
C ILE A 466 -64.24 39.61 -3.53
N ASN A 467 -64.52 38.39 -3.06
CA ASN A 467 -65.86 37.99 -2.62
C ASN A 467 -66.31 38.69 -1.33
N SER A 468 -65.39 39.15 -0.46
CA SER A 468 -65.77 39.98 0.69
C SER A 468 -66.21 41.38 0.29
N ASP A 469 -65.64 41.90 -0.81
CA ASP A 469 -65.94 43.24 -1.32
C ASP A 469 -67.20 43.23 -2.21
N ILE A 470 -67.49 42.10 -2.88
CA ILE A 470 -68.62 41.96 -3.82
C ILE A 470 -69.50 40.79 -3.42
N ILE A 471 -70.67 41.10 -2.88
CA ILE A 471 -71.64 40.11 -2.39
C ILE A 471 -72.49 39.54 -3.53
N LEU A 472 -72.74 40.33 -4.58
CA LEU A 472 -73.61 39.94 -5.69
C LEU A 472 -72.90 38.96 -6.65
N PRO A 473 -73.52 37.81 -6.99
CA PRO A 473 -73.01 36.93 -8.03
C PRO A 473 -72.93 37.62 -9.41
N ILE A 474 -72.01 37.16 -10.27
CA ILE A 474 -71.77 37.77 -11.59
C ILE A 474 -73.04 37.88 -12.45
N HIS A 475 -73.88 36.83 -12.48
CA HIS A 475 -75.13 36.83 -13.24
C HIS A 475 -76.14 37.87 -12.73
N MET A 476 -76.20 38.10 -11.40
CA MET A 476 -77.07 39.12 -10.82
C MET A 476 -76.59 40.54 -11.15
N ILE A 477 -75.27 40.74 -11.25
CA ILE A 477 -74.68 42.01 -11.68
C ILE A 477 -74.99 42.25 -13.17
N GLU A 478 -74.88 41.21 -14.01
CA GLU A 478 -75.22 41.29 -15.44
C GLU A 478 -76.70 41.62 -15.66
N ASP A 479 -77.59 41.00 -14.90
CA ASP A 479 -79.03 41.29 -14.95
C ASP A 479 -79.34 42.74 -14.52
N GLU A 480 -78.72 43.24 -13.45
CA GLU A 480 -78.90 44.63 -13.02
C GLU A 480 -78.26 45.64 -13.98
N LEU A 481 -77.10 45.32 -14.57
CA LEU A 481 -76.49 46.13 -15.62
C LEU A 481 -77.43 46.28 -16.82
N ALA A 482 -78.03 45.18 -17.29
CA ALA A 482 -78.97 45.20 -18.40
C ALA A 482 -80.21 46.04 -18.08
N LYS A 483 -80.77 45.90 -16.87
CA LYS A 483 -81.94 46.70 -16.42
C LYS A 483 -81.62 48.19 -16.35
N VAL A 484 -80.48 48.56 -15.78
CA VAL A 484 -80.08 49.97 -15.62
C VAL A 484 -79.73 50.58 -16.96
N TYR A 485 -79.03 49.85 -17.84
CA TYR A 485 -78.76 50.27 -19.21
C TYR A 485 -80.06 50.55 -19.96
N SER A 486 -81.01 49.61 -19.95
CA SER A 486 -82.32 49.79 -20.60
C SER A 486 -83.03 51.05 -20.10
N ARG A 487 -83.04 51.31 -18.79
CA ARG A 487 -83.65 52.52 -18.21
C ARG A 487 -82.97 53.82 -18.64
N LEU A 488 -81.67 53.79 -18.92
CA LEU A 488 -80.89 54.97 -19.32
C LEU A 488 -80.93 55.24 -20.84
N THR A 489 -81.21 54.23 -21.67
CA THR A 489 -81.14 54.34 -23.13
C THR A 489 -82.49 54.26 -23.85
N GLU A 490 -83.57 53.94 -23.16
CA GLU A 490 -84.92 53.86 -23.72
C GLU A 490 -85.43 55.25 -24.15
N GLU A 491 -86.27 55.32 -25.19
CA GLU A 491 -86.81 56.58 -25.69
C GLU A 491 -87.67 57.28 -24.62
N LEU A 492 -87.30 58.52 -24.27
CA LEU A 492 -87.95 59.28 -23.22
C LEU A 492 -89.35 59.74 -23.64
N ASP A 493 -90.36 59.35 -22.87
CA ASP A 493 -91.70 59.93 -22.94
C ASP A 493 -91.66 61.40 -22.47
N ILE A 494 -92.15 62.31 -23.32
CA ILE A 494 -92.13 63.79 -23.12
C ILE A 494 -92.84 64.17 -21.81
N HIS A 495 -93.77 63.35 -21.31
CA HIS A 495 -94.49 63.58 -20.06
C HIS A 495 -93.84 62.97 -18.81
N ARG A 496 -92.73 62.23 -18.95
CA ARG A 496 -92.09 61.50 -17.84
C ARG A 496 -90.56 61.59 -17.87
N VAL A 497 -90.05 62.80 -18.07
CA VAL A 497 -88.61 63.10 -18.02
C VAL A 497 -88.06 62.90 -16.61
N PRO A 498 -87.09 62.00 -16.39
CA PRO A 498 -86.41 61.85 -15.10
C PRO A 498 -85.73 63.17 -14.68
N SER A 499 -85.66 63.46 -13.37
CA SER A 499 -84.83 64.57 -12.91
C SER A 499 -83.35 64.27 -13.15
N LEU A 500 -82.57 65.31 -13.41
CA LEU A 500 -81.11 65.22 -13.58
C LEU A 500 -80.42 64.48 -12.42
N ASP A 501 -80.90 64.67 -11.19
CA ASP A 501 -80.35 63.99 -10.00
C ASP A 501 -80.63 62.47 -10.03
N ARG A 502 -81.78 62.05 -10.56
CA ARG A 502 -82.14 60.63 -10.67
C ARG A 502 -81.33 59.93 -11.76
N GLU A 503 -81.07 60.59 -12.87
CA GLU A 503 -80.16 60.10 -13.92
C GLU A 503 -78.73 60.00 -13.40
N LYS A 504 -78.22 61.02 -12.68
CA LYS A 504 -76.89 60.97 -12.05
C LYS A 504 -76.73 59.76 -11.13
N ILE A 505 -77.74 59.47 -10.31
CA ILE A 505 -77.75 58.29 -9.43
C ILE A 505 -77.72 57.00 -10.27
N GLN A 506 -78.51 56.91 -11.33
CA GLN A 506 -78.54 55.73 -12.20
C GLN A 506 -77.23 55.53 -12.96
N PHE A 507 -76.61 56.59 -13.47
CA PHE A 507 -75.28 56.54 -14.08
C PHE A 507 -74.20 56.14 -13.08
N SER A 508 -74.23 56.70 -11.87
CA SER A 508 -73.31 56.32 -10.79
C SER A 508 -73.43 54.83 -10.46
N TRP A 509 -74.67 54.35 -10.28
CA TRP A 509 -74.95 52.94 -10.02
C TRP A 509 -74.54 52.03 -11.19
N PHE A 510 -74.75 52.46 -12.43
CA PHE A 510 -74.32 51.72 -13.61
C PHE A 510 -72.78 51.57 -13.67
N LEU A 511 -72.04 52.64 -13.38
CA LEU A 511 -70.58 52.61 -13.34
C LEU A 511 -70.05 51.76 -12.18
N GLU A 512 -70.72 51.80 -11.01
CA GLU A 512 -70.42 50.91 -9.89
C GLU A 512 -70.65 49.44 -10.28
N LEU A 513 -71.77 49.12 -10.93
CA LEU A 513 -72.05 47.77 -11.42
C LEU A 513 -71.03 47.31 -12.46
N GLN A 514 -70.55 48.19 -13.35
CA GLN A 514 -69.47 47.86 -14.30
C GLN A 514 -68.16 47.55 -13.57
N ALA A 515 -67.81 48.34 -12.56
CA ALA A 515 -66.63 48.10 -11.73
C ALA A 515 -66.75 46.78 -10.93
N MET A 516 -67.95 46.50 -10.38
CA MET A 516 -68.26 45.24 -9.72
C MET A 516 -68.19 44.05 -10.68
N HIS A 517 -68.67 44.18 -11.92
CA HIS A 517 -68.63 43.12 -12.93
C HIS A 517 -67.18 42.72 -13.28
N ALA A 518 -66.31 43.70 -13.50
CA ALA A 518 -64.89 43.46 -13.79
C ALA A 518 -64.20 42.66 -12.67
N LYS A 519 -64.48 43.01 -11.41
CA LYS A 519 -63.94 42.34 -10.23
C LYS A 519 -64.58 40.97 -9.98
N ALA A 520 -65.89 40.82 -10.18
CA ALA A 520 -66.58 39.55 -10.08
C ALA A 520 -66.09 38.52 -11.11
N ARG A 521 -65.74 38.99 -12.32
CA ARG A 521 -65.10 38.16 -13.36
C ARG A 521 -63.73 37.66 -12.91
N GLU A 522 -62.90 38.53 -12.34
CA GLU A 522 -61.60 38.17 -11.75
C GLU A 522 -61.74 37.10 -10.66
N ALA A 523 -62.73 37.24 -9.76
CA ALA A 523 -63.05 36.23 -8.74
C ALA A 523 -63.48 34.89 -9.35
N SER A 524 -64.30 34.90 -10.41
CA SER A 524 -64.74 33.68 -11.10
C SER A 524 -63.58 32.96 -11.78
N GLU A 525 -62.66 33.69 -12.42
CA GLU A 525 -61.44 33.12 -13.02
C GLU A 525 -60.51 32.51 -11.97
N LEU A 526 -60.32 33.20 -10.83
CA LEU A 526 -59.56 32.66 -9.69
C LEU A 526 -60.22 31.41 -9.11
N HIS A 527 -61.56 31.37 -9.05
CA HIS A 527 -62.27 30.18 -8.59
C HIS A 527 -62.08 28.99 -9.53
N GLN A 528 -62.12 29.21 -10.84
CA GLN A 528 -61.86 28.17 -11.83
C GLN A 528 -60.43 27.61 -11.70
N ARG A 529 -59.42 28.48 -11.58
CA ARG A 529 -58.02 28.08 -11.35
C ARG A 529 -57.84 27.32 -10.03
N PHE A 530 -58.57 27.70 -8.97
CA PHE A 530 -58.58 26.95 -7.71
C PHE A 530 -59.10 25.53 -7.92
N ILE A 531 -60.20 25.34 -8.66
CA ILE A 531 -60.77 24.02 -8.94
C ILE A 531 -59.75 23.15 -9.70
N GLU A 532 -59.12 23.70 -10.74
CA GLU A 532 -58.10 23.00 -11.54
C GLU A 532 -56.95 22.49 -10.67
N LEU A 533 -56.39 23.35 -9.80
CA LEU A 533 -55.31 22.98 -8.89
C LEU A 533 -55.73 21.92 -7.86
N VAL A 534 -56.96 21.96 -7.36
CA VAL A 534 -57.49 20.96 -6.42
C VAL A 534 -57.70 19.61 -7.09
N VAL A 535 -58.13 19.58 -8.36
CA VAL A 535 -58.27 18.34 -9.13
C VAL A 535 -56.90 17.69 -9.37
N GLU A 536 -55.91 18.48 -9.78
CA GLU A 536 -54.52 18.02 -9.97
C GLU A 536 -53.88 17.57 -8.64
N GLN A 537 -54.22 18.22 -7.53
CA GLN A 537 -53.81 17.78 -6.20
C GLN A 537 -54.37 16.41 -5.85
N LYS A 538 -55.65 16.16 -6.14
CA LYS A 538 -56.28 14.85 -5.90
C LYS A 538 -55.64 13.74 -6.75
N SER A 539 -55.25 14.02 -8.00
CA SER A 539 -54.54 13.03 -8.82
C SER A 539 -53.18 12.68 -8.25
N ASP A 540 -52.44 13.66 -7.73
CA ASP A 540 -51.11 13.40 -7.16
C ASP A 540 -51.15 12.70 -5.81
N ILE A 541 -52.15 12.98 -4.97
CA ILE A 541 -52.40 12.20 -3.74
C ILE A 541 -52.74 10.74 -4.09
N LYS A 542 -53.48 10.51 -5.19
CA LYS A 542 -53.78 9.16 -5.68
C LYS A 542 -52.51 8.46 -6.17
N ASN A 543 -51.66 9.16 -6.92
CA ASN A 543 -50.35 8.64 -7.35
C ASN A 543 -49.47 8.29 -6.14
N LEU A 544 -49.44 9.14 -5.11
CA LEU A 544 -48.68 8.90 -3.88
C LEU A 544 -49.04 7.56 -3.23
N LYS A 545 -50.34 7.29 -3.05
CA LYS A 545 -50.83 6.01 -2.51
C LYS A 545 -50.41 4.81 -3.35
N ILE A 546 -50.44 4.94 -4.69
CA ILE A 546 -50.01 3.87 -5.60
C ILE A 546 -48.51 3.60 -5.45
N TYR A 547 -47.70 4.65 -5.27
CA TYR A 547 -46.26 4.51 -5.04
C TYR A 547 -45.94 3.88 -3.69
N GLU A 548 -46.66 4.23 -2.61
CA GLU A 548 -46.53 3.58 -1.31
C GLU A 548 -46.85 2.09 -1.40
N THR A 549 -47.97 1.71 -2.04
CA THR A 549 -48.31 0.29 -2.20
C THR A 549 -47.30 -0.46 -3.06
N LYS A 550 -46.76 0.17 -4.12
CA LYS A 550 -45.70 -0.44 -4.95
C LYS A 550 -44.40 -0.58 -4.19
N HIS A 551 -44.05 0.39 -3.35
CA HIS A 551 -42.86 0.33 -2.49
C HIS A 551 -43.00 -0.79 -1.45
N ASP A 552 -44.16 -0.93 -0.83
CA ASP A 552 -44.42 -1.98 0.16
C ASP A 552 -44.47 -3.38 -0.49
N ASP A 553 -45.06 -3.50 -1.69
CA ASP A 553 -45.06 -4.75 -2.45
C ASP A 553 -43.66 -5.16 -2.93
N THR A 554 -42.85 -4.20 -3.40
CA THR A 554 -41.48 -4.48 -3.87
C THR A 554 -40.57 -4.84 -2.70
N THR A 555 -40.69 -4.15 -1.57
CA THR A 555 -39.95 -4.50 -0.35
C THR A 555 -40.39 -5.86 0.20
N ALA A 556 -41.68 -6.18 0.22
CA ALA A 556 -42.20 -7.47 0.66
C ALA A 556 -41.72 -8.64 -0.22
N LYS A 557 -41.78 -8.51 -1.55
CA LYS A 557 -41.30 -9.53 -2.49
C LYS A 557 -39.80 -9.81 -2.36
N MET A 558 -39.00 -8.79 -2.06
CA MET A 558 -37.56 -8.95 -1.86
C MET A 558 -37.23 -9.52 -0.48
N LEU A 559 -38.03 -9.20 0.55
CA LEU A 559 -37.96 -9.81 1.87
C LEU A 559 -38.34 -11.31 1.85
N GLU A 560 -39.20 -11.74 0.93
CA GLU A 560 -39.51 -13.16 0.72
C GLU A 560 -38.33 -13.94 0.12
N GLN A 561 -37.51 -13.29 -0.71
CA GLN A 561 -36.32 -13.92 -1.31
C GLN A 561 -35.17 -14.09 -0.31
N GLU A 562 -35.12 -13.29 0.76
CA GLU A 562 -34.10 -13.36 1.81
C GLU A 562 -34.75 -13.36 3.22
N PRO A 563 -35.16 -14.54 3.75
CA PRO A 563 -35.93 -14.67 4.99
C PRO A 563 -35.20 -14.15 6.25
N LEU A 564 -33.88 -13.96 6.18
CA LEU A 564 -33.03 -13.44 7.26
C LEU A 564 -33.17 -11.91 7.46
N LEU A 565 -33.84 -11.21 6.55
CA LEU A 565 -34.06 -9.75 6.61
C LEU A 565 -35.43 -9.36 7.17
N LYS A 566 -36.36 -10.31 7.35
CA LYS A 566 -37.76 -10.05 7.75
C LYS A 566 -37.90 -9.24 9.04
N ASP A 567 -36.99 -9.45 10.00
CA ASP A 567 -37.07 -8.83 11.33
C ASP A 567 -36.12 -7.63 11.51
N LYS A 568 -35.42 -7.19 10.45
CA LYS A 568 -34.37 -6.17 10.54
C LYS A 568 -34.74 -4.88 9.81
N ASN A 569 -34.31 -3.75 10.37
CA ASN A 569 -34.62 -2.44 9.82
C ASN A 569 -33.73 -2.16 8.59
N ILE A 570 -34.33 -2.09 7.40
CA ILE A 570 -33.58 -1.88 6.16
C ILE A 570 -33.30 -0.38 6.01
N ASN A 571 -32.15 0.05 6.53
CA ASN A 571 -31.68 1.42 6.37
C ASN A 571 -30.18 1.49 6.00
N ALA A 572 -29.77 2.61 5.42
CA ALA A 572 -28.40 2.82 4.95
C ALA A 572 -27.36 2.86 6.09
N ASN A 573 -27.77 3.20 7.31
CA ASN A 573 -26.87 3.24 8.48
C ASN A 573 -26.58 1.83 9.01
N GLU A 574 -27.58 0.95 8.98
CA GLU A 574 -27.49 -0.43 9.41
C GLU A 574 -26.65 -1.24 8.42
N ALA A 575 -26.82 -1.03 7.10
CA ALA A 575 -25.94 -1.58 6.07
C ALA A 575 -24.47 -1.19 6.31
N ARG A 576 -24.19 0.10 6.60
CA ARG A 576 -22.83 0.56 6.97
C ARG A 576 -22.32 -0.05 8.27
N SER A 577 -23.20 -0.30 9.24
CA SER A 577 -22.84 -0.98 10.49
C SER A 577 -22.39 -2.42 10.23
N TYR A 578 -23.07 -3.15 9.34
CA TYR A 578 -22.62 -4.47 8.89
C TYR A 578 -21.29 -4.39 8.14
N ASP A 579 -21.07 -3.41 7.27
CA ASP A 579 -19.76 -3.23 6.61
C ASP A 579 -18.63 -2.96 7.62
N ARG A 580 -18.86 -2.13 8.63
CA ARG A 580 -17.89 -1.89 9.72
C ARG A 580 -17.60 -3.19 10.49
N ARG A 581 -18.64 -3.98 10.80
CA ARG A 581 -18.47 -5.31 11.43
C ARG A 581 -17.63 -6.23 10.55
N VAL A 582 -17.90 -6.31 9.25
CA VAL A 582 -17.09 -7.08 8.30
C VAL A 582 -15.63 -6.65 8.31
N GLN A 583 -15.34 -5.34 8.30
CA GLN A 583 -13.97 -4.83 8.35
C GLN A 583 -13.26 -5.18 9.67
N ASN A 584 -13.97 -5.09 10.80
CA ASN A 584 -13.44 -5.47 12.11
C ASN A 584 -13.15 -6.98 12.19
N ILE A 585 -14.08 -7.82 11.74
CA ILE A 585 -13.88 -9.27 11.67
C ILE A 585 -12.72 -9.60 10.74
N GLN A 586 -12.58 -8.93 9.60
CA GLN A 586 -11.46 -9.13 8.69
C GLN A 586 -10.11 -8.75 9.34
N LYS A 587 -10.07 -7.70 10.17
CA LYS A 587 -8.88 -7.35 10.94
C LYS A 587 -8.54 -8.44 11.97
N ALA A 588 -9.54 -8.94 12.70
CA ALA A 588 -9.37 -10.04 13.65
C ALA A 588 -8.91 -11.33 12.97
N LEU A 589 -9.52 -11.71 11.84
CA LEU A 589 -9.15 -12.87 11.03
C LEU A 589 -7.69 -12.78 10.56
N ARG A 590 -7.20 -11.61 10.16
CA ARG A 590 -5.79 -11.44 9.77
C ARG A 590 -4.84 -11.76 10.93
N GLN A 591 -5.16 -11.29 12.13
CA GLN A 591 -4.36 -11.56 13.33
C GLN A 591 -4.38 -13.05 13.69
N ARG A 592 -5.58 -13.65 13.75
CA ARG A 592 -5.75 -15.08 14.09
C ARG A 592 -5.14 -16.02 13.06
N ARG A 593 -5.22 -15.69 11.77
CA ARG A 593 -4.52 -16.46 10.71
C ARG A 593 -3.00 -16.36 10.87
N GLY A 594 -2.47 -15.19 11.24
CA GLY A 594 -1.06 -15.04 11.58
C GLY A 594 -0.61 -15.96 12.73
N GLU A 595 -1.38 -15.99 13.82
CA GLU A 595 -1.16 -16.93 14.95
C GLU A 595 -1.26 -18.40 14.50
N LEU A 596 -2.25 -18.73 13.67
CA LEU A 596 -2.42 -20.09 13.15
C LEU A 596 -1.23 -20.53 12.28
N HIS A 597 -0.70 -19.62 11.45
CA HIS A 597 0.49 -19.89 10.66
C HIS A 597 1.73 -20.09 11.54
N LYS A 598 1.86 -19.36 12.65
CA LYS A 598 2.93 -19.59 13.64
C LYS A 598 2.85 -20.99 14.23
N LEU A 599 1.68 -21.38 14.73
CA LEU A 599 1.47 -22.72 15.31
C LEU A 599 1.70 -23.84 14.28
N ARG A 600 1.18 -23.71 13.05
CA ARG A 600 1.43 -24.68 11.96
C ARG A 600 2.91 -24.86 11.66
N ARG A 601 3.68 -23.77 11.67
CA ARG A 601 5.13 -23.84 11.46
C ARG A 601 5.85 -24.48 12.64
N GLU A 602 5.46 -24.16 13.87
CA GLU A 602 6.03 -24.77 15.06
C GLU A 602 5.77 -26.28 15.10
N VAL A 603 4.55 -26.71 14.80
CA VAL A 603 4.19 -28.13 14.63
C VAL A 603 5.09 -28.78 13.58
N GLY A 604 5.19 -28.20 12.38
CA GLY A 604 6.05 -28.74 11.31
C GLY A 604 7.54 -28.75 11.67
N ARG A 605 8.01 -27.78 12.45
CA ARG A 605 9.39 -27.69 12.96
C ARG A 605 9.69 -28.81 13.95
N LEU A 606 8.82 -28.99 14.94
CA LEU A 606 8.96 -30.04 15.95
C LEU A 606 8.86 -31.44 15.33
N GLU A 607 7.95 -31.65 14.37
CA GLU A 607 7.86 -32.90 13.59
C GLU A 607 9.13 -33.16 12.77
N ALA A 608 9.67 -32.14 12.11
CA ALA A 608 10.92 -32.26 11.34
C ALA A 608 12.12 -32.60 12.24
N TRP A 609 12.20 -32.02 13.44
CA TRP A 609 13.25 -32.33 14.41
C TRP A 609 13.19 -33.79 14.87
N LEU A 610 12.02 -34.26 15.29
CA LEU A 610 11.80 -35.65 15.72
C LEU A 610 12.13 -36.64 14.58
N ARG A 611 11.76 -36.31 13.34
CA ARG A 611 12.07 -37.13 12.16
C ARG A 611 13.56 -37.17 11.80
N LYS A 612 14.30 -36.08 12.04
CA LYS A 612 15.74 -35.98 11.76
C LYS A 612 16.57 -36.81 12.76
N LYS A 613 16.13 -36.89 14.02
CA LYS A 613 16.80 -37.66 15.07
C LYS A 613 16.47 -39.15 15.03
N SER A 614 15.27 -39.53 14.58
CA SER A 614 14.87 -40.93 14.41
C SER A 614 15.54 -41.65 13.23
N ASN A 615 16.29 -40.94 12.38
CA ASN A 615 16.96 -41.55 11.23
C ASN A 615 18.42 -41.07 11.05
N PRO A 616 19.37 -41.57 11.85
CA PRO A 616 20.77 -41.17 11.76
C PRO A 616 21.50 -42.01 10.69
N LYS A 617 21.48 -41.56 9.41
CA LYS A 617 22.60 -41.58 8.41
C LYS A 617 22.11 -41.41 6.96
N PRO A 618 22.85 -40.66 6.11
CA PRO A 618 22.74 -40.74 4.66
C PRO A 618 23.63 -41.90 4.16
N GLY A 619 23.07 -43.10 4.15
CA GLY A 619 23.68 -44.27 3.52
C GLY A 619 23.24 -44.38 2.07
N ASN A 620 24.16 -44.07 1.17
CA ASN A 620 24.22 -44.44 -0.24
C ASN A 620 23.20 -45.53 -0.64
N ARG A 621 22.14 -45.18 -1.38
CA ARG A 621 21.37 -46.16 -2.14
C ARG A 621 21.35 -45.78 -3.60
N GLY A 622 22.23 -46.50 -4.30
CA GLY A 622 22.28 -46.64 -5.73
C GLY A 622 20.91 -46.88 -6.32
N ARG A 623 20.78 -46.30 -7.49
CA ARG A 623 19.66 -46.34 -8.39
C ARG A 623 19.57 -47.74 -9.01
N ASP A 624 18.93 -48.69 -8.32
CA ASP A 624 18.56 -49.96 -8.95
C ASP A 624 17.12 -49.91 -9.46
N ARG A 625 17.05 -49.79 -10.79
CA ARG A 625 15.87 -50.11 -11.59
C ARG A 625 15.64 -51.62 -11.54
N ARG A 626 14.52 -52.06 -10.98
CA ARG A 626 13.87 -53.32 -11.39
C ARG A 626 12.37 -53.12 -11.47
N GLY A 627 11.83 -53.35 -12.66
CA GLY A 627 10.41 -53.35 -12.96
C GLY A 627 9.71 -54.62 -12.48
N GLY A 628 8.38 -54.54 -12.39
CA GLY A 628 7.53 -55.71 -12.21
C GLY A 628 6.21 -55.42 -11.50
N ASN A 629 5.14 -55.34 -12.30
CA ASN A 629 3.73 -55.61 -11.97
C ASN A 629 3.03 -54.83 -10.83
N SER A 630 2.31 -53.78 -11.22
CA SER A 630 1.18 -53.24 -10.46
C SER A 630 -0.15 -53.80 -11.00
N LYS A 631 -0.82 -54.67 -10.22
CA LYS A 631 -2.28 -54.85 -10.28
C LYS A 631 -2.97 -53.62 -9.67
N PRO A 632 -4.18 -53.23 -10.13
CA PRO A 632 -4.78 -51.95 -9.80
C PRO A 632 -5.33 -51.97 -8.37
N ARG A 633 -4.83 -51.06 -7.52
CA ARG A 633 -5.45 -50.73 -6.24
C ARG A 633 -6.23 -49.43 -6.40
N GLN A 634 -7.47 -49.48 -5.94
CA GLN A 634 -8.47 -48.42 -5.93
C GLN A 634 -7.89 -47.04 -5.57
N SER A 635 -8.27 -46.04 -6.37
CA SER A 635 -8.03 -44.63 -6.11
C SER A 635 -8.72 -44.21 -4.81
N LYS A 636 -7.94 -44.03 -3.75
CA LYS A 636 -8.33 -43.10 -2.67
C LYS A 636 -8.06 -41.70 -3.19
N GLU A 637 -9.15 -40.97 -3.43
CA GLU A 637 -9.15 -39.54 -3.69
C GLU A 637 -8.31 -38.83 -2.63
N ALA A 638 -7.35 -38.02 -3.08
CA ALA A 638 -6.63 -37.09 -2.23
C ALA A 638 -7.58 -35.94 -1.86
N SER A 639 -8.41 -36.18 -0.84
CA SER A 639 -9.13 -35.14 -0.11
C SER A 639 -8.15 -34.42 0.81
N GLY A 640 -7.43 -33.45 0.26
CA GLY A 640 -6.86 -32.35 1.03
C GLY A 640 -7.81 -31.16 0.96
N PRO A 641 -8.03 -30.38 2.03
CA PRO A 641 -8.92 -29.22 1.97
C PRO A 641 -8.31 -28.18 1.01
N MET A 642 -8.93 -28.08 -0.17
CA MET A 642 -8.70 -27.04 -1.18
C MET A 642 -8.78 -25.67 -0.51
N THR A 643 -7.78 -24.82 -0.73
CA THR A 643 -7.80 -23.48 -0.15
C THR A 643 -8.77 -22.61 -0.95
N LEU A 644 -9.47 -21.66 -0.29
CA LEU A 644 -10.38 -20.72 -0.96
C LEU A 644 -9.68 -19.85 -2.05
N GLY A 645 -8.34 -19.86 -2.11
CA GLY A 645 -7.57 -19.27 -3.21
C GLY A 645 -7.60 -20.10 -4.49
N ASP A 646 -7.71 -21.42 -4.39
CA ASP A 646 -7.73 -22.34 -5.53
C ASP A 646 -9.13 -22.38 -6.20
N ILE A 647 -10.19 -22.16 -5.42
CA ILE A 647 -11.57 -22.03 -5.91
C ILE A 647 -11.78 -20.71 -6.69
N SER A 648 -11.06 -19.65 -6.31
CA SER A 648 -11.12 -18.36 -7.03
C SER A 648 -10.51 -18.43 -8.43
N GLY A 649 -9.53 -19.32 -8.65
CA GLY A 649 -8.94 -19.56 -9.97
C GLY A 649 -9.88 -20.35 -10.89
N LEU A 650 -10.60 -21.32 -10.33
CA LEU A 650 -11.60 -22.13 -11.05
C LEU A 650 -12.89 -21.35 -11.38
N LEU A 651 -13.29 -20.38 -10.54
CA LEU A 651 -14.40 -19.48 -10.86
C LEU A 651 -14.03 -18.41 -11.90
N SER A 652 -12.76 -17.98 -11.98
CA SER A 652 -12.31 -17.05 -13.02
C SER A 652 -12.21 -17.68 -14.41
N SER A 653 -12.11 -19.01 -14.51
CA SER A 653 -12.13 -19.74 -15.80
C SER A 653 -13.55 -20.01 -16.33
N LEU A 654 -14.59 -19.67 -15.57
CA LEU A 654 -15.99 -19.80 -16.00
C LEU A 654 -16.56 -18.50 -16.60
N ASP A 655 -15.78 -17.41 -16.60
CA ASP A 655 -16.21 -16.09 -17.08
C ASP A 655 -15.53 -15.66 -18.40
N SER A 656 -15.05 -16.64 -19.17
CA SER A 656 -14.55 -16.42 -20.52
C SER A 656 -15.23 -17.34 -21.52
N GLU A 657 -16.50 -17.08 -21.83
CA GLU A 657 -17.04 -17.43 -23.15
C GLU A 657 -17.47 -16.17 -23.90
N SER A 658 -16.82 -16.03 -25.04
CA SER A 658 -16.94 -14.98 -26.04
C SER A 658 -18.36 -14.79 -26.54
N SER A 659 -18.78 -13.52 -26.59
CA SER A 659 -19.92 -13.07 -27.37
C SER A 659 -19.76 -13.43 -28.85
N SER A 660 -20.65 -14.27 -29.38
CA SER A 660 -20.90 -14.33 -30.83
C SER A 660 -22.36 -14.02 -31.12
N LYS A 661 -22.55 -12.98 -31.93
CA LYS A 661 -23.84 -12.47 -32.42
C LYS A 661 -24.55 -13.55 -33.25
N LYS A 662 -25.83 -13.82 -32.98
CA LYS A 662 -26.82 -14.19 -34.01
C LYS A 662 -28.21 -13.66 -33.64
N THR A 663 -28.83 -13.04 -34.64
CA THR A 663 -30.10 -12.32 -34.62
C THR A 663 -31.31 -13.20 -34.95
N LYS A 664 -32.46 -12.84 -34.35
CA LYS A 664 -33.87 -13.02 -34.77
C LYS A 664 -34.44 -14.45 -34.88
N LYS A 665 -35.56 -14.71 -34.18
CA LYS A 665 -36.93 -14.55 -34.74
C LYS A 665 -38.01 -14.79 -33.69
N VAL A 666 -39.02 -13.90 -33.73
CA VAL A 666 -40.35 -14.04 -33.14
C VAL A 666 -41.06 -15.25 -33.75
N ASN A 667 -41.79 -16.03 -32.94
CA ASN A 667 -42.97 -16.72 -33.44
C ASN A 667 -44.02 -16.91 -32.34
N SER A 668 -45.15 -16.27 -32.55
CA SER A 668 -46.45 -16.53 -31.93
C SER A 668 -47.01 -17.88 -32.39
N LYS A 669 -47.67 -18.63 -31.50
CA LYS A 669 -48.94 -19.31 -31.82
C LYS A 669 -49.64 -19.86 -30.56
N LYS A 670 -50.94 -19.52 -30.48
CA LYS A 670 -52.01 -20.04 -29.61
C LYS A 670 -52.27 -21.53 -29.84
N ALA A 671 -52.64 -22.24 -28.76
CA ALA A 671 -53.78 -23.19 -28.63
C ALA A 671 -53.49 -24.10 -27.40
N GLY A 672 -54.42 -24.44 -26.51
CA GLY A 672 -55.87 -24.29 -26.53
C GLY A 672 -56.50 -24.54 -25.16
N MET A 673 -57.77 -24.13 -25.09
CA MET A 673 -58.71 -24.34 -23.99
C MET A 673 -58.95 -25.83 -23.69
N ARG A 674 -59.16 -26.16 -22.42
CA ARG A 674 -60.12 -27.19 -22.01
C ARG A 674 -60.98 -26.70 -20.84
N LYS A 675 -62.29 -26.92 -21.00
CA LYS A 675 -63.43 -26.54 -20.16
C LYS A 675 -63.59 -27.44 -18.93
N LEU A 676 -63.97 -26.80 -17.82
CA LEU A 676 -65.08 -27.06 -16.89
C LEU A 676 -65.66 -28.48 -16.67
N GLY A 677 -65.78 -28.80 -15.38
CA GLY A 677 -66.72 -29.73 -14.71
C GLY A 677 -66.20 -29.97 -13.28
N ASN A 678 -66.92 -29.89 -12.16
CA ASN A 678 -68.36 -29.92 -11.90
C ASN A 678 -68.62 -29.27 -10.50
N LEU A 679 -69.82 -28.72 -10.30
CA LEU A 679 -70.28 -28.03 -9.09
C LEU A 679 -71.10 -28.93 -8.16
N GLY A 680 -71.08 -28.61 -6.86
CA GLY A 680 -72.18 -28.83 -5.88
C GLY A 680 -71.79 -29.71 -4.69
N ALA A 681 -72.19 -29.46 -3.44
CA ALA A 681 -72.89 -28.36 -2.77
C ALA A 681 -72.78 -28.59 -1.25
N HIS A 682 -72.60 -27.56 -0.41
CA HIS A 682 -73.16 -27.59 0.94
C HIS A 682 -73.46 -26.19 1.50
N ARG A 683 -74.67 -26.07 2.04
CA ARG A 683 -75.32 -24.86 2.55
C ARG A 683 -74.88 -24.57 3.99
N GLY A 684 -75.01 -23.30 4.37
CA GLY A 684 -74.47 -22.70 5.58
C GLY A 684 -75.09 -23.10 6.92
N SER A 685 -74.49 -22.55 7.98
CA SER A 685 -75.19 -22.20 9.21
C SER A 685 -74.67 -20.86 9.77
N ARG A 686 -75.60 -20.08 10.31
CA ARG A 686 -75.44 -18.75 10.90
C ARG A 686 -74.99 -18.83 12.36
N SER A 687 -74.58 -17.66 12.87
CA SER A 687 -74.48 -17.21 14.28
C SER A 687 -73.03 -17.15 14.78
N ARG A 688 -72.61 -16.17 15.60
CA ARG A 688 -73.36 -15.22 16.43
C ARG A 688 -72.42 -14.06 16.77
N TYR A 689 -72.94 -12.84 16.66
CA TYR A 689 -72.33 -11.64 17.23
C TYR A 689 -72.46 -11.71 18.77
N LYS A 690 -71.39 -11.47 19.52
CA LYS A 690 -71.45 -11.07 20.93
C LYS A 690 -70.45 -9.95 21.18
N LYS A 691 -71.00 -8.85 21.66
CA LYS A 691 -70.35 -7.63 22.16
C LYS A 691 -69.85 -7.88 23.59
N LYS A 692 -68.73 -7.26 23.97
CA LYS A 692 -68.27 -6.80 25.31
C LYS A 692 -66.73 -6.84 25.28
N GLU A 693 -65.98 -5.85 25.74
CA GLU A 693 -66.25 -4.63 26.53
C GLU A 693 -65.35 -3.50 26.01
#